data_AF-A0A2D0RCR1-F1
#
_entry.id   AF-A0A2D0RCR1-F1
#
_cell.length_a   1.000
_cell.length_b   1.000
_cell.length_c   1.000
_cell.angle_alpha   90.00
_cell.angle_beta   90.00
_cell.angle_gamma   90.00
#
_symmetry.space_group_name_H-M   'P 1'
#
loop_
_entity.id
_entity.type
_entity.pdbx_description
1 polymer ?
#
loop_
_entity_poly.entity_id
_entity_poly.type
_entity_poly.pdbx_seq_one_letter_code
_entity_poly.pdbx_strand_id
1 'polypeptide(L)'
;MEGFPPESERMEAWLDDNQDFAHSYFVRKASREMVNAWFAERVHSIQPSREVSRTLTDSSKTLPEASSLAASGTTETPSPSPVPSTPTRKISASEFDRPLRPIVVKDAEGSLTFLGDAQPVPMPPPTPSHKLERTGGDRCARLLELVRDVSSHLDLTALCHRIFLHTHELIAADRYSLFLVCEDSSNRKFLVSRLFDVAEGSTLEEASNSGIRLEWNKGIVGHVAATGQPLNIKNAYEDPRFNAEVDQITGYKTQSILCMPIKNHRDEVVGVAQAINKRCGENSTFTEQDEKDFSSYLAFSGIVLHNAQLYETSQLENRRNRVLLDLASLIFEEQQSLEVLLRKIAATILSFMQAQECTIFISDDETSNAFSSVFHMEYEELSGSVDFPNRDSDVSKINYMYAQYVKNTMEPLNIPDVTNLMSDQRFPWTSENPDSPTYNVKSLLCTPIRNGKKDKVIGVCQLVNKMDESMGEVKAFNRNDEQFLEAFAIFCGLGIQNTQMYETVERAMAKQEVTLEVLSYHASAGEEETRALEVTAAATIPSAQSLRILEFSFSDFDLSEAETTQATIRMFVDLKLVQNFQMKYKSLCQWILSVKKNYRKNVAYHNWRHAFNTSQCMFAILKSGRLQNNLNDMEILAMMIATLCHDLDHRGVNNSFIKRSDHPLAQLYCHSIMEHHHFDQCLMILNSPGSQILSSLSLDEYKTTLKMIEKAILATDLALYMKKRTDFFELAKNNQFNWEDDCHRDLLRSMLMTACDISAITKPWPVQKRIAELVATEFFEQGDKEREELNIEPIDLMNREKRDKIPSMQVSFIDAICVQLYETLASMSDFCSPLLEGCRKNRQNWKLLAEQAEEAGLLNGGL
;
A
#
# COMPACT_ATOMS: atom_id res chain seq x y z
N MET A 1 62.92 19.93 -6.20
CA MET A 1 62.24 18.98 -7.10
C MET A 1 60.76 19.31 -7.00
N GLU A 2 60.23 20.06 -7.95
CA GLU A 2 58.77 20.25 -8.07
C GLU A 2 58.18 18.94 -8.59
N GLY A 3 57.23 18.37 -7.84
CA GLY A 3 56.54 17.15 -8.22
C GLY A 3 55.57 17.44 -9.36
N PHE A 4 55.63 16.64 -10.42
CA PHE A 4 54.64 16.69 -11.50
C PHE A 4 53.24 16.38 -10.94
N PRO A 5 52.19 17.08 -11.39
CA PRO A 5 50.82 16.77 -11.00
C PRO A 5 50.43 15.35 -11.43
N PRO A 6 49.58 14.66 -10.65
CA PRO A 6 49.12 13.31 -10.95
C PRO A 6 48.52 13.22 -12.36
N GLU A 7 48.74 12.09 -13.01
CA GLU A 7 48.39 11.86 -14.42
C GLU A 7 46.88 12.07 -14.70
N SER A 8 46.02 11.89 -13.69
CA SER A 8 44.58 12.15 -13.80
C SER A 8 44.25 13.64 -13.96
N GLU A 9 44.95 14.54 -13.24
CA GLU A 9 44.70 15.99 -13.34
C GLU A 9 45.14 16.53 -14.70
N ARG A 10 46.23 16.00 -15.27
CA ARG A 10 46.66 16.37 -16.64
C ARG A 10 45.69 15.86 -17.69
N MET A 11 45.09 14.69 -17.46
CA MET A 11 44.10 14.10 -18.36
C MET A 11 42.77 14.87 -18.30
N GLU A 12 42.30 15.24 -17.12
CA GLU A 12 41.10 16.07 -16.95
C GLU A 12 41.27 17.44 -17.60
N ALA A 13 42.38 18.14 -17.33
CA ALA A 13 42.67 19.42 -17.96
C ALA A 13 42.71 19.33 -19.50
N TRP A 14 43.28 18.23 -20.04
CA TRP A 14 43.30 18.02 -21.48
C TRP A 14 41.90 17.73 -22.06
N LEU A 15 41.06 16.97 -21.35
CA LEU A 15 39.68 16.70 -21.78
C LEU A 15 38.82 17.98 -21.76
N ASP A 16 39.02 18.84 -20.77
CA ASP A 16 38.34 20.14 -20.66
C ASP A 16 38.73 21.08 -21.81
N ASP A 17 40.00 21.06 -22.23
CA ASP A 17 40.51 21.84 -23.37
C ASP A 17 40.10 21.24 -24.75
N ASN A 18 39.61 20.00 -24.79
CA ASN A 18 39.26 19.28 -26.03
C ASN A 18 37.81 18.75 -26.01
N GLN A 19 36.85 19.65 -25.80
CA GLN A 19 35.43 19.33 -25.59
C GLN A 19 34.78 18.48 -26.69
N ASP A 20 35.10 18.71 -27.97
CA ASP A 20 34.53 17.93 -29.08
C ASP A 20 34.97 16.46 -29.03
N PHE A 21 36.24 16.22 -28.66
CA PHE A 21 36.76 14.87 -28.47
C PHE A 21 36.13 14.22 -27.25
N ALA A 22 36.03 14.94 -26.13
CA ALA A 22 35.40 14.45 -24.90
C ALA A 22 33.93 14.06 -25.13
N HIS A 23 33.16 14.91 -25.82
CA HIS A 23 31.78 14.65 -26.18
C HIS A 23 31.66 13.43 -27.11
N SER A 24 32.47 13.36 -28.18
CA SER A 24 32.48 12.21 -29.11
C SER A 24 32.89 10.90 -28.44
N TYR A 25 33.83 10.94 -27.49
CA TYR A 25 34.28 9.77 -26.74
C TYR A 25 33.19 9.32 -25.77
N PHE A 26 32.57 10.25 -25.05
CA PHE A 26 31.47 9.98 -24.13
C PHE A 26 30.27 9.36 -24.83
N VAL A 27 29.81 9.92 -25.96
CA VAL A 27 28.68 9.36 -26.73
C VAL A 27 28.96 7.93 -27.22
N ARG A 28 30.22 7.58 -27.49
CA ARG A 28 30.60 6.24 -27.98
C ARG A 28 30.85 5.21 -26.88
N LYS A 29 31.20 5.64 -25.66
CA LYS A 29 31.72 4.74 -24.61
C LYS A 29 30.97 4.81 -23.29
N ALA A 30 30.19 5.86 -23.04
CA ALA A 30 29.38 5.96 -21.82
C ALA A 30 28.21 4.97 -21.91
N SER A 31 28.14 4.03 -20.97
CA SER A 31 26.97 3.18 -20.80
C SER A 31 25.92 3.89 -19.95
N ARG A 32 24.66 3.46 -20.03
CA ARG A 32 23.58 4.04 -19.25
C ARG A 32 23.84 3.94 -17.74
N GLU A 33 24.49 2.87 -17.31
CA GLU A 33 24.87 2.64 -15.91
C GLU A 33 25.93 3.65 -15.45
N MET A 34 26.94 3.96 -16.29
CA MET A 34 27.97 4.96 -15.95
C MET A 34 27.39 6.36 -15.82
N VAL A 35 26.48 6.74 -16.72
CA VAL A 35 25.80 8.04 -16.68
C VAL A 35 24.90 8.14 -15.44
N ASN A 36 24.16 7.08 -15.12
CA ASN A 36 23.29 7.04 -13.96
C ASN A 36 24.09 7.09 -12.63
N ALA A 37 25.23 6.39 -12.55
CA ALA A 37 26.12 6.47 -11.39
C ALA A 37 26.70 7.87 -11.20
N TRP A 38 27.14 8.51 -12.30
CA TRP A 38 27.63 9.89 -12.29
C TRP A 38 26.55 10.90 -11.85
N PHE A 39 25.31 10.71 -12.29
CA PHE A 39 24.17 11.52 -11.83
C PHE A 39 23.85 11.27 -10.35
N ALA A 40 23.88 10.01 -9.89
CA ALA A 40 23.59 9.66 -8.50
C ALA A 40 24.57 10.30 -7.51
N GLU A 41 25.86 10.37 -7.84
CA GLU A 41 26.88 11.03 -7.00
C GLU A 41 26.70 12.55 -6.89
N ARG A 42 26.12 13.21 -7.90
CA ARG A 42 25.99 14.68 -7.95
C ARG A 42 24.63 15.23 -7.52
N VAL A 43 23.60 14.38 -7.43
CA VAL A 43 22.28 14.79 -6.93
C VAL A 43 22.31 15.05 -5.41
N HIS A 44 23.29 14.50 -4.68
CA HIS A 44 23.45 14.73 -3.23
C HIS A 44 24.28 15.97 -2.83
N SER A 45 24.84 16.73 -3.78
CA SER A 45 25.70 17.89 -3.48
C SER A 45 25.10 19.26 -3.77
N ILE A 46 23.81 19.36 -4.11
CA ILE A 46 23.09 20.64 -4.16
C ILE A 46 22.63 21.01 -2.74
N GLN A 47 23.43 21.80 -2.03
CA GLN A 47 22.99 22.44 -0.80
C GLN A 47 21.86 23.46 -1.11
N PRO A 48 20.73 23.43 -0.39
CA PRO A 48 19.75 24.51 -0.49
C PRO A 48 20.37 25.81 0.04
N SER A 49 20.29 26.86 -0.78
CA SER A 49 20.68 28.22 -0.41
C SER A 49 19.99 28.67 0.87
N ARG A 50 20.77 29.03 1.90
CA ARG A 50 20.36 29.68 3.15
C ARG A 50 19.45 30.89 2.86
N GLU A 51 18.16 30.77 3.13
CA GLU A 51 17.30 31.93 3.34
C GLU A 51 17.54 32.50 4.74
N VAL A 52 17.87 33.79 4.76
CA VAL A 52 18.17 34.58 5.95
C VAL A 52 16.83 34.96 6.61
N SER A 53 16.47 34.31 7.72
CA SER A 53 15.41 34.81 8.61
C SER A 53 15.82 36.15 9.20
N ARG A 54 15.27 37.23 8.64
CA ARG A 54 15.28 38.55 9.26
C ARG A 54 14.22 38.59 10.36
N THR A 55 14.70 38.74 11.58
CA THR A 55 13.95 39.20 12.75
C THR A 55 13.29 40.56 12.46
N LEU A 56 11.97 40.63 12.63
CA LEU A 56 11.23 41.89 12.77
C LEU A 56 10.55 41.91 14.13
N THR A 57 11.15 42.67 15.05
CA THR A 57 10.47 43.35 16.15
C THR A 57 9.52 44.39 15.57
N ASP A 58 8.28 44.49 16.07
CA ASP A 58 7.87 45.59 16.96
C ASP A 58 6.34 45.64 17.27
N SER A 59 6.05 46.13 18.48
CA SER A 59 4.91 46.94 18.95
C SER A 59 3.42 46.53 18.79
N SER A 60 2.89 46.01 19.91
CA SER A 60 1.75 46.52 20.73
C SER A 60 0.52 47.22 20.10
N LYS A 61 -0.69 46.73 20.47
CA LYS A 61 -1.89 47.49 20.94
C LYS A 61 -3.07 46.54 21.31
N THR A 62 -3.34 46.32 22.61
CA THR A 62 -4.50 46.81 23.43
C THR A 62 -5.88 46.14 23.23
N LEU A 63 -6.24 45.21 24.16
CA LEU A 63 -7.39 45.15 25.12
C LEU A 63 -8.85 45.52 24.70
N PRO A 64 -9.93 45.14 25.47
CA PRO A 64 -10.03 44.33 26.70
C PRO A 64 -11.19 43.27 26.80
N GLU A 65 -11.03 42.44 27.83
CA GLU A 65 -11.94 41.72 28.76
C GLU A 65 -13.48 41.78 28.66
N ALA A 66 -14.11 40.64 29.00
CA ALA A 66 -15.31 40.60 29.85
C ALA A 66 -15.33 39.34 30.74
N SER A 67 -15.55 39.59 32.03
CA SER A 67 -15.48 38.73 33.22
C SER A 67 -16.84 38.16 33.67
N SER A 68 -16.84 37.04 34.42
CA SER A 68 -17.66 36.74 35.62
C SER A 68 -17.60 35.23 35.93
N LEU A 69 -17.63 34.69 37.15
CA LEU A 69 -17.73 35.19 38.53
C LEU A 69 -17.28 34.05 39.47
N ALA A 70 -16.82 34.43 40.66
CA ALA A 70 -16.10 33.62 41.64
C ALA A 70 -16.96 32.69 42.53
N ALA A 71 -16.32 31.67 43.12
CA ALA A 71 -16.55 31.25 44.50
C ALA A 71 -15.30 30.59 45.11
N SER A 72 -15.01 30.96 46.35
CA SER A 72 -13.80 30.76 47.15
C SER A 72 -13.71 29.39 47.85
N GLY A 73 -12.48 28.88 48.01
CA GLY A 73 -12.14 27.83 48.97
C GLY A 73 -10.63 27.56 48.98
N THR A 74 -10.02 27.61 50.16
CA THR A 74 -8.59 27.81 50.44
C THR A 74 -7.71 26.54 50.36
N THR A 75 -6.46 26.76 49.91
CA THR A 75 -5.19 26.12 50.32
C THR A 75 -5.06 24.59 50.28
N GLU A 76 -4.35 24.09 49.27
CA GLU A 76 -3.06 23.34 49.39
C GLU A 76 -2.56 22.96 47.98
N THR A 77 -1.28 23.16 47.73
CA THR A 77 -0.60 22.89 46.45
C THR A 77 -0.37 21.39 46.23
N PRO A 78 -0.73 20.83 45.06
CA PRO A 78 -0.05 19.67 44.50
C PRO A 78 0.70 20.02 43.21
N SER A 79 1.88 19.43 43.09
CA SER A 79 2.79 19.39 41.94
C SER A 79 2.10 19.07 40.61
N PRO A 80 2.66 19.50 39.46
CA PRO A 80 2.12 19.16 38.15
C PRO A 80 2.22 17.65 37.93
N SER A 81 1.08 17.05 37.64
CA SER A 81 0.93 15.66 37.23
C SER A 81 1.71 15.37 35.94
N PRO A 82 2.34 14.20 35.81
CA PRO A 82 2.96 13.77 34.58
C PRO A 82 1.89 13.40 33.55
N VAL A 83 2.21 13.72 32.29
CA VAL A 83 1.56 13.29 31.04
C VAL A 83 1.22 11.79 31.10
N PRO A 84 0.08 11.31 30.57
CA PRO A 84 -0.31 9.91 30.68
C PRO A 84 0.70 9.02 29.94
N SER A 85 1.59 8.38 30.68
CA SER A 85 2.36 7.24 30.21
C SER A 85 1.41 6.06 30.05
N THR A 86 1.43 5.44 28.87
CA THR A 86 0.80 4.16 28.61
C THR A 86 1.30 3.16 29.67
N PRO A 87 0.42 2.46 30.41
CA PRO A 87 0.83 1.51 31.43
C PRO A 87 1.21 0.20 30.75
N THR A 88 2.31 0.18 30.01
CA THR A 88 2.99 -1.08 29.71
C THR A 88 3.64 -1.52 31.01
N ARG A 89 2.94 -2.37 31.77
CA ARG A 89 3.59 -3.26 32.73
C ARG A 89 4.78 -3.87 31.97
N LYS A 90 6.02 -3.60 32.42
CA LYS A 90 7.25 -4.10 31.78
C LYS A 90 7.25 -5.62 31.83
N ILE A 91 6.62 -6.24 30.84
CA ILE A 91 6.62 -7.69 30.66
C ILE A 91 7.92 -7.98 29.92
N SER A 92 8.90 -8.53 30.63
CA SER A 92 10.18 -8.97 30.07
C SER A 92 10.00 -10.30 29.34
N ALA A 93 10.81 -10.57 28.31
CA ALA A 93 10.89 -11.88 27.65
C ALA A 93 11.11 -13.05 28.65
N SER A 94 11.77 -12.79 29.79
CA SER A 94 12.00 -13.75 30.88
C SER A 94 10.71 -14.28 31.53
N GLU A 95 9.59 -13.54 31.45
CA GLU A 95 8.29 -14.02 31.96
C GLU A 95 7.73 -15.21 31.16
N PHE A 96 8.29 -15.50 29.98
CA PHE A 96 7.85 -16.55 29.06
C PHE A 96 8.80 -17.76 28.99
N ASP A 97 9.70 -17.94 29.97
CA ASP A 97 10.77 -18.96 29.91
C ASP A 97 10.33 -20.44 29.99
N ARG A 98 9.03 -20.73 30.15
CA ARG A 98 8.50 -22.11 30.11
C ARG A 98 8.41 -22.61 28.65
N PRO A 99 8.64 -23.91 28.36
CA PRO A 99 8.47 -24.41 27.01
C PRO A 99 7.01 -24.28 26.58
N LEU A 100 6.80 -23.57 25.48
CA LEU A 100 5.52 -23.39 24.81
C LEU A 100 5.63 -23.93 23.39
N ARG A 101 4.50 -24.21 22.76
CA ARG A 101 4.51 -24.65 21.36
C ARG A 101 5.09 -23.55 20.47
N PRO A 102 5.68 -23.94 19.31
CA PRO A 102 6.13 -22.98 18.31
C PRO A 102 4.99 -22.02 17.95
N ILE A 103 5.27 -20.72 17.95
CA ILE A 103 4.31 -19.64 17.63
C ILE A 103 3.84 -19.74 16.17
N VAL A 104 4.71 -20.30 15.33
CA VAL A 104 4.55 -20.36 13.89
C VAL A 104 4.71 -21.81 13.44
N VAL A 105 3.76 -22.28 12.64
CA VAL A 105 3.76 -23.62 12.05
C VAL A 105 3.84 -23.47 10.53
N LYS A 106 4.61 -24.33 9.87
CA LYS A 106 4.60 -24.41 8.41
C LYS A 106 3.33 -25.13 7.97
N ASP A 107 2.56 -24.50 7.10
CA ASP A 107 1.44 -25.16 6.44
C ASP A 107 1.94 -26.20 5.42
N ALA A 108 1.01 -26.91 4.77
CA ALA A 108 1.33 -27.94 3.78
C ALA A 108 2.10 -27.41 2.55
N GLU A 109 2.15 -26.08 2.37
CA GLU A 109 2.83 -25.37 1.28
C GLU A 109 4.17 -24.78 1.72
N GLY A 110 4.56 -24.96 2.99
CA GLY A 110 5.81 -24.47 3.56
C GLY A 110 5.76 -23.02 4.05
N SER A 111 4.60 -22.36 3.99
CA SER A 111 4.41 -20.98 4.45
C SER A 111 4.22 -20.92 5.96
N LEU A 112 4.82 -19.90 6.57
CA LEU A 112 4.77 -19.65 8.01
C LEU A 112 3.39 -19.09 8.42
N THR A 113 2.63 -19.84 9.22
CA THR A 113 1.29 -19.45 9.70
C THR A 113 1.22 -19.44 11.22
N PHE A 114 0.45 -18.52 11.80
CA PHE A 114 0.17 -18.48 13.23
C PHE A 114 -0.83 -19.58 13.62
N LEU A 115 -0.68 -20.15 14.83
CA LEU A 115 -1.69 -21.05 15.39
C LEU A 115 -3.05 -20.32 15.49
N GLY A 116 -4.00 -20.69 14.63
CA GLY A 116 -5.37 -20.22 14.73
C GLY A 116 -6.08 -20.80 15.95
N ASP A 117 -7.02 -20.04 16.52
CA ASP A 117 -7.84 -20.44 17.66
C ASP A 117 -8.42 -21.85 17.43
N ALA A 118 -7.91 -22.83 18.18
CA ALA A 118 -8.65 -24.06 18.37
C ALA A 118 -9.92 -23.67 19.15
N GLN A 119 -11.07 -23.70 18.48
CA GLN A 119 -12.34 -23.51 19.17
C GLN A 119 -12.38 -24.44 20.39
N PRO A 120 -12.83 -23.94 21.56
CA PRO A 120 -13.02 -24.80 22.72
C PRO A 120 -14.00 -25.89 22.30
N VAL A 121 -13.53 -27.14 22.22
CA VAL A 121 -14.39 -28.29 21.98
C VAL A 121 -15.34 -28.34 23.18
N PRO A 122 -16.66 -28.13 23.01
CA PRO A 122 -17.59 -28.28 24.10
C PRO A 122 -17.55 -29.74 24.53
N MET A 123 -17.23 -29.99 25.80
CA MET A 123 -17.35 -31.34 26.34
C MET A 123 -18.81 -31.79 26.18
N PRO A 124 -19.07 -32.97 25.60
CA PRO A 124 -20.42 -33.52 25.65
C PRO A 124 -20.79 -33.76 27.13
N PRO A 125 -22.04 -33.46 27.53
CA PRO A 125 -22.48 -33.76 28.90
C PRO A 125 -22.38 -35.26 29.14
N PRO A 126 -22.04 -35.72 30.36
CA PRO A 126 -21.91 -37.14 30.64
C PRO A 126 -23.27 -37.81 30.43
N THR A 127 -23.35 -38.70 29.45
CA THR A 127 -24.51 -39.57 29.23
C THR A 127 -24.70 -40.49 30.43
N PRO A 128 -25.87 -40.53 31.09
CA PRO A 128 -26.12 -41.47 32.16
C PRO A 128 -26.45 -42.83 31.53
N SER A 129 -25.62 -43.84 31.75
CA SER A 129 -26.01 -45.20 31.38
C SER A 129 -25.59 -46.25 32.41
N HIS A 130 -26.62 -47.04 32.74
CA HIS A 130 -26.65 -48.32 33.45
C HIS A 130 -26.54 -48.34 34.98
N LYS A 131 -27.71 -48.57 35.59
CA LYS A 131 -27.93 -49.07 36.94
C LYS A 131 -27.06 -50.30 37.19
N LEU A 132 -26.23 -50.25 38.23
CA LEU A 132 -25.57 -51.42 38.80
C LEU A 132 -26.11 -51.67 40.22
N GLU A 133 -26.41 -52.94 40.49
CA GLU A 133 -27.11 -53.42 41.66
C GLU A 133 -26.34 -53.21 42.98
N ARG A 134 -27.13 -53.00 44.05
CA ARG A 134 -26.69 -52.58 45.39
C ARG A 134 -26.11 -53.75 46.18
N THR A 135 -24.78 -53.81 46.30
CA THR A 135 -24.06 -54.32 47.51
C THR A 135 -22.65 -53.72 47.71
N GLY A 136 -22.19 -52.76 46.88
CA GLY A 136 -20.90 -52.04 47.01
C GLY A 136 -20.98 -50.51 46.98
N GLY A 137 -22.17 -49.94 47.24
CA GLY A 137 -22.55 -48.57 46.86
C GLY A 137 -21.86 -47.40 47.60
N ASP A 138 -21.20 -47.62 48.74
CA ASP A 138 -20.66 -46.52 49.55
C ASP A 138 -19.28 -46.03 49.06
N ARG A 139 -18.41 -46.95 48.62
CA ARG A 139 -17.05 -46.63 48.16
C ARG A 139 -17.01 -45.96 46.78
N CYS A 140 -17.80 -46.46 45.83
CA CYS A 140 -17.90 -45.83 44.50
C CYS A 140 -18.56 -44.45 44.57
N ALA A 141 -19.55 -44.26 45.44
CA ALA A 141 -20.17 -42.95 45.65
C ALA A 141 -19.18 -41.94 46.23
N ARG A 142 -18.39 -42.36 47.23
CA ARG A 142 -17.31 -41.55 47.81
C ARG A 142 -16.25 -41.18 46.78
N LEU A 143 -15.78 -42.14 45.97
CA LEU A 143 -14.78 -41.87 44.93
C LEU A 143 -15.31 -40.87 43.87
N LEU A 144 -16.57 -41.01 43.45
CA LEU A 144 -17.19 -40.09 42.51
C LEU A 144 -17.35 -38.67 43.07
N GLU A 145 -17.61 -38.54 44.38
CA GLU A 145 -17.65 -37.23 45.05
C GLU A 145 -16.29 -36.53 45.03
N LEU A 146 -15.21 -37.25 45.36
CA LEU A 146 -13.83 -36.73 45.32
C LEU A 146 -13.44 -36.33 43.89
N VAL A 147 -13.80 -37.13 42.89
CA VAL A 147 -13.54 -36.81 41.47
C VAL A 147 -14.30 -35.56 41.04
N ARG A 148 -15.56 -35.40 41.45
CA ARG A 148 -16.35 -34.20 41.14
C ARG A 148 -15.72 -32.94 41.71
N ASP A 149 -15.23 -32.99 42.95
CA ASP A 149 -14.57 -31.83 43.58
C ASP A 149 -13.28 -31.44 42.84
N VAL A 150 -12.41 -32.40 42.54
CA VAL A 150 -11.15 -32.18 41.80
C VAL A 150 -11.43 -31.60 40.41
N SER A 151 -12.45 -32.11 39.71
CA SER A 151 -12.81 -31.65 38.36
C SER A 151 -13.27 -30.19 38.28
N SER A 152 -13.63 -29.58 39.41
CA SER A 152 -14.06 -28.17 39.45
C SER A 152 -12.91 -27.15 39.53
N HIS A 153 -11.67 -27.61 39.68
CA HIS A 153 -10.48 -26.76 39.84
C HIS A 153 -9.63 -26.76 38.56
N LEU A 154 -9.35 -25.57 38.01
CA LEU A 154 -8.45 -25.37 36.87
C LEU A 154 -7.10 -24.76 37.26
N ASP A 155 -6.98 -24.21 38.47
CA ASP A 155 -5.70 -23.74 39.02
C ASP A 155 -4.87 -24.94 39.48
N LEU A 156 -3.67 -25.06 38.94
CA LEU A 156 -2.82 -26.24 39.14
C LEU A 156 -2.39 -26.41 40.61
N THR A 157 -2.14 -25.31 41.32
CA THR A 157 -1.71 -25.35 42.73
C THR A 157 -2.87 -25.74 43.65
N ALA A 158 -4.04 -25.14 43.46
CA ALA A 158 -5.26 -25.50 44.19
C ALA A 158 -5.69 -26.95 43.91
N LEU A 159 -5.59 -27.38 42.65
CA LEU A 159 -5.88 -28.75 42.22
C LEU A 159 -4.94 -29.76 42.88
N CYS A 160 -3.64 -29.51 42.87
CA CYS A 160 -2.64 -30.33 43.56
C CYS A 160 -2.98 -30.48 45.05
N HIS A 161 -3.41 -29.40 45.69
CA HIS A 161 -3.77 -29.39 47.12
C HIS A 161 -5.06 -30.19 47.39
N ARG A 162 -6.06 -30.11 46.51
CA ARG A 162 -7.27 -30.94 46.60
C ARG A 162 -6.96 -32.42 46.41
N ILE A 163 -6.12 -32.76 45.43
CA ILE A 163 -5.67 -34.15 45.20
C ILE A 163 -4.95 -34.70 46.44
N PHE A 164 -4.13 -33.86 47.08
CA PHE A 164 -3.48 -34.19 48.34
C PHE A 164 -4.49 -34.51 49.46
N LEU A 165 -5.45 -33.61 49.73
CA LEU A 165 -6.44 -33.80 50.82
C LEU A 165 -7.23 -35.10 50.64
N HIS A 166 -7.64 -35.41 49.42
CA HIS A 166 -8.34 -36.66 49.12
C HIS A 166 -7.45 -37.89 49.26
N THR A 167 -6.17 -37.78 48.91
CA THR A 167 -5.19 -38.87 49.12
C THR A 167 -5.03 -39.19 50.60
N HIS A 168 -4.99 -38.15 51.45
CA HIS A 168 -4.97 -38.31 52.90
C HIS A 168 -6.23 -38.99 53.46
N GLU A 169 -7.42 -38.66 52.94
CA GLU A 169 -8.66 -39.33 53.33
C GLU A 169 -8.71 -40.81 52.89
N LEU A 170 -8.10 -41.15 51.77
CA LEU A 170 -8.17 -42.49 51.16
C LEU A 170 -7.11 -43.45 51.71
N ILE A 171 -5.92 -42.94 52.05
CA ILE A 171 -4.78 -43.74 52.49
C ILE A 171 -4.32 -43.19 53.83
N ALA A 172 -4.26 -44.02 54.86
CA ALA A 172 -3.75 -43.59 56.16
C ALA A 172 -2.21 -43.61 56.17
N ALA A 173 -1.56 -42.54 55.73
CA ALA A 173 -0.11 -42.32 55.80
C ALA A 173 0.25 -41.06 56.61
N ASP A 174 1.51 -40.96 57.01
CA ASP A 174 2.01 -39.86 57.83
C ASP A 174 2.21 -38.58 57.03
N ARG A 175 2.76 -38.70 55.82
CA ARG A 175 2.99 -37.57 54.92
C ARG A 175 2.76 -37.96 53.47
N TYR A 176 2.47 -36.95 52.64
CA TYR A 176 2.33 -37.12 51.20
C TYR A 176 3.04 -36.01 50.43
N SER A 177 3.47 -36.36 49.23
CA SER A 177 4.15 -35.46 48.30
C SER A 177 3.61 -35.67 46.89
N LEU A 178 3.50 -34.58 46.13
CA LEU A 178 3.02 -34.60 44.75
C LEU A 178 4.02 -33.88 43.83
N PHE A 179 4.52 -34.60 42.84
CA PHE A 179 5.49 -34.11 41.87
C PHE A 179 4.85 -34.04 40.50
N LEU A 180 4.98 -32.91 39.81
CA LEU A 180 4.50 -32.73 38.45
C LEU A 180 5.64 -32.96 37.47
N VAL A 181 5.34 -33.61 36.35
CA VAL A 181 6.26 -33.70 35.22
C VAL A 181 6.26 -32.35 34.51
N CYS A 182 7.44 -31.77 34.38
CA CYS A 182 7.68 -30.56 33.60
C CYS A 182 8.71 -30.85 32.51
N GLU A 183 8.66 -30.07 31.45
CA GLU A 183 9.66 -30.06 30.39
C GLU A 183 10.36 -28.71 30.42
N ASP A 184 11.61 -28.64 29.95
CA ASP A 184 12.31 -27.39 29.68
C ASP A 184 12.27 -27.04 28.17
N SER A 185 12.80 -25.87 27.81
CA SER A 185 12.90 -25.40 26.41
C SER A 185 13.73 -26.32 25.50
N SER A 186 14.46 -27.29 26.06
CA SER A 186 15.23 -28.32 25.37
C SER A 186 14.52 -29.68 25.33
N ASN A 187 13.24 -29.74 25.69
CA ASN A 187 12.42 -30.96 25.78
C ASN A 187 12.94 -31.99 26.80
N ARG A 188 13.75 -31.58 27.79
CA ARG A 188 14.21 -32.49 28.85
C ARG A 188 13.18 -32.50 29.97
N LYS A 189 12.72 -33.71 30.31
CA LYS A 189 11.77 -33.92 31.42
C LYS A 189 12.47 -33.77 32.76
N PHE A 190 11.79 -33.16 33.71
CA PHE A 190 12.18 -33.09 35.12
C PHE A 190 10.93 -33.06 36.00
N LEU A 191 11.12 -33.23 37.30
CA LEU A 191 10.02 -33.24 38.26
C LEU A 191 10.07 -31.99 39.13
N VAL A 192 8.93 -31.36 39.34
CA VAL A 192 8.79 -30.22 40.25
C VAL A 192 7.79 -30.58 41.33
N SER A 193 8.21 -30.47 42.58
CA SER A 193 7.28 -30.50 43.70
C SER A 193 6.56 -29.15 43.77
N ARG A 194 5.23 -29.16 43.59
CA ARG A 194 4.38 -28.00 43.89
C ARG A 194 3.91 -28.03 45.36
N LEU A 195 3.90 -29.22 45.98
CA LEU A 195 3.54 -29.46 47.38
C LEU A 195 4.51 -30.51 47.94
N PHE A 196 5.37 -30.11 48.89
CA PHE A 196 6.39 -30.98 49.49
C PHE A 196 6.15 -31.16 50.99
N ASP A 197 6.25 -32.41 51.46
CA ASP A 197 6.35 -32.76 52.88
C ASP A 197 5.17 -32.27 53.75
N VAL A 198 3.97 -32.46 53.23
CA VAL A 198 2.74 -31.88 53.77
C VAL A 198 2.11 -32.83 54.80
N ALA A 199 1.88 -32.32 56.02
CA ALA A 199 1.27 -33.04 57.15
C ALA A 199 -0.20 -32.60 57.37
N GLU A 200 -0.95 -33.39 58.14
CA GLU A 200 -2.35 -33.12 58.49
C GLU A 200 -2.50 -31.73 59.15
N GLY A 201 -3.28 -30.82 58.53
CA GLY A 201 -3.56 -29.47 59.03
C GLY A 201 -2.80 -28.31 58.36
N SER A 202 -1.94 -28.58 57.37
CA SER A 202 -1.19 -27.55 56.63
C SER A 202 -2.08 -26.64 55.77
N THR A 203 -1.75 -25.35 55.68
CA THR A 203 -2.42 -24.42 54.76
C THR A 203 -1.81 -24.42 53.35
N LEU A 204 -2.57 -23.96 52.34
CA LEU A 204 -2.12 -23.84 50.95
C LEU A 204 -0.84 -22.98 50.82
N GLU A 205 -0.72 -21.93 51.66
CA GLU A 205 0.42 -21.01 51.66
C GLU A 205 1.70 -21.64 52.23
N GLU A 206 1.58 -22.47 53.26
CA GLU A 206 2.72 -23.19 53.86
C GLU A 206 3.24 -24.31 52.95
N ALA A 207 2.35 -24.99 52.22
CA ALA A 207 2.71 -26.11 51.36
C ALA A 207 3.34 -25.69 50.00
N SER A 208 3.18 -24.43 49.58
CA SER A 208 3.63 -23.94 48.27
C SER A 208 5.03 -23.27 48.29
N ASN A 209 5.61 -23.01 49.46
CA ASN A 209 6.88 -22.27 49.61
C ASN A 209 8.17 -23.14 49.53
N SER A 210 8.03 -24.47 49.40
CA SER A 210 9.13 -25.44 49.48
C SER A 210 9.23 -26.32 48.22
N GLY A 211 9.19 -25.68 47.03
CA GLY A 211 9.30 -26.39 45.75
C GLY A 211 10.70 -26.98 45.52
N ILE A 212 10.77 -28.29 45.25
CA ILE A 212 12.01 -29.01 44.95
C ILE A 212 12.00 -29.49 43.49
N ARG A 213 13.11 -29.27 42.77
CA ARG A 213 13.34 -29.82 41.43
C ARG A 213 14.11 -31.13 41.54
N LEU A 214 13.56 -32.21 40.98
CA LEU A 214 14.21 -33.52 40.92
C LEU A 214 14.57 -33.90 39.47
N GLU A 215 15.70 -34.59 39.33
CA GLU A 215 16.16 -35.13 38.05
C GLU A 215 15.30 -36.33 37.61
N TRP A 216 15.12 -36.47 36.29
CA TRP A 216 14.41 -37.61 35.71
C TRP A 216 15.15 -38.93 35.97
N ASN A 217 14.42 -40.00 36.25
CA ASN A 217 14.96 -41.34 36.51
C ASN A 217 15.97 -41.44 37.67
N LYS A 218 15.94 -40.50 38.62
CA LYS A 218 16.77 -40.51 39.84
C LYS A 218 15.92 -40.62 41.10
N GLY A 219 16.33 -41.49 42.01
CA GLY A 219 15.58 -41.79 43.24
C GLY A 219 14.25 -42.51 42.99
N ILE A 220 13.49 -42.77 44.06
CA ILE A 220 12.21 -43.51 44.00
C ILE A 220 11.20 -42.80 43.08
N VAL A 221 10.99 -41.49 43.28
CA VAL A 221 10.03 -40.69 42.51
C VAL A 221 10.43 -40.61 41.04
N GLY A 222 11.72 -40.37 40.74
CA GLY A 222 12.22 -40.31 39.37
C GLY A 222 12.10 -41.66 38.64
N HIS A 223 12.30 -42.77 39.35
CA HIS A 223 12.12 -44.11 38.79
C HIS A 223 10.65 -44.40 38.44
N VAL A 224 9.71 -44.05 39.31
CA VAL A 224 8.27 -44.20 39.04
C VAL A 224 7.85 -43.30 37.87
N ALA A 225 8.37 -42.07 37.79
CA ALA A 225 8.12 -41.18 36.65
C ALA A 225 8.62 -41.76 35.32
N ALA A 226 9.81 -42.37 35.32
CA ALA A 226 10.43 -42.90 34.11
C ALA A 226 9.83 -44.24 33.66
N THR A 227 9.43 -45.11 34.59
CA THR A 227 8.91 -46.46 34.28
C THR A 227 7.39 -46.50 34.15
N GLY A 228 6.68 -45.55 34.78
CA GLY A 228 5.22 -45.56 34.87
C GLY A 228 4.67 -46.74 35.68
N GLN A 229 5.50 -47.39 36.51
CA GLN A 229 5.11 -48.52 37.36
C GLN A 229 5.07 -48.09 38.84
N PRO A 230 4.07 -48.58 39.62
CA PRO A 230 3.97 -48.26 41.04
C PRO A 230 5.03 -48.98 41.86
N LEU A 231 5.41 -48.39 43.01
CA LEU A 231 6.32 -48.99 43.98
C LEU A 231 5.70 -48.97 45.38
N ASN A 232 5.62 -50.14 46.01
CA ASN A 232 5.28 -50.30 47.41
C ASN A 232 6.48 -50.89 48.17
N ILE A 233 7.19 -50.03 48.88
CA ILE A 233 8.42 -50.35 49.60
C ILE A 233 8.09 -50.49 51.08
N LYS A 234 8.34 -51.69 51.61
CA LYS A 234 8.05 -52.03 53.01
C LYS A 234 9.10 -51.49 53.99
N ASN A 235 10.36 -51.39 53.55
CA ASN A 235 11.47 -50.81 54.29
C ASN A 235 12.31 -49.92 53.36
N ALA A 236 12.24 -48.60 53.54
CA ALA A 236 12.91 -47.63 52.68
C ALA A 236 14.44 -47.79 52.67
N TYR A 237 15.05 -48.13 53.80
CA TYR A 237 16.51 -48.28 53.93
C TYR A 237 17.06 -49.55 53.24
N GLU A 238 16.20 -50.49 52.85
CA GLU A 238 16.58 -51.66 52.07
C GLU A 238 16.49 -51.43 50.55
N ASP A 239 15.86 -50.34 50.11
CA ASP A 239 15.74 -50.03 48.68
C ASP A 239 16.94 -49.20 48.20
N PRO A 240 17.71 -49.66 47.20
CA PRO A 240 18.91 -48.97 46.71
C PRO A 240 18.62 -47.61 46.05
N ARG A 241 17.35 -47.31 45.74
CA ARG A 241 16.93 -46.03 45.14
C ARG A 241 16.57 -44.98 46.19
N PHE A 242 16.50 -45.35 47.47
CA PHE A 242 16.18 -44.43 48.56
C PHE A 242 17.39 -43.57 48.94
N ASN A 243 17.18 -42.26 49.05
CA ASN A 243 18.21 -41.33 49.54
C ASN A 243 18.02 -41.05 51.04
N ALA A 244 18.81 -41.74 51.87
CA ALA A 244 18.76 -41.58 53.33
C ALA A 244 19.37 -40.26 53.85
N GLU A 245 20.05 -39.47 53.01
CA GLU A 245 20.63 -38.18 53.42
C GLU A 245 19.55 -37.18 53.83
N VAL A 246 18.38 -37.22 53.16
CA VAL A 246 17.24 -36.33 53.45
C VAL A 246 16.69 -36.60 54.86
N ASP A 247 16.55 -37.87 55.24
CA ASP A 247 16.12 -38.29 56.59
C ASP A 247 17.14 -37.89 57.67
N GLN A 248 18.44 -37.98 57.38
CA GLN A 248 19.52 -37.58 58.30
C GLN A 248 19.52 -36.08 58.59
N ILE A 249 19.22 -35.26 57.57
CA ILE A 249 19.17 -33.80 57.69
C ILE A 249 17.89 -33.35 58.39
N THR A 250 16.75 -33.97 58.08
CA THR A 250 15.44 -33.58 58.60
C THR A 250 15.14 -34.17 59.99
N GLY A 251 15.89 -35.18 60.43
CA GLY A 251 15.62 -35.93 61.65
C GLY A 251 14.35 -36.80 61.57
N TYR A 252 13.76 -36.91 60.37
CA TYR A 252 12.59 -37.73 60.09
C TYR A 252 13.02 -39.13 59.67
N LYS A 253 12.24 -40.16 60.02
CA LYS A 253 12.53 -41.55 59.65
C LYS A 253 11.48 -42.10 58.71
N THR A 254 11.86 -42.31 57.46
CA THR A 254 11.05 -42.95 56.43
C THR A 254 11.16 -44.47 56.55
N GLN A 255 10.04 -45.14 56.82
CA GLN A 255 9.96 -46.60 57.02
C GLN A 255 9.31 -47.29 55.82
N SER A 256 8.07 -46.94 55.48
CA SER A 256 7.34 -47.50 54.34
C SER A 256 7.00 -46.41 53.32
N ILE A 257 7.06 -46.73 52.02
CA ILE A 257 6.82 -45.78 50.92
C ILE A 257 5.86 -46.42 49.91
N LEU A 258 4.78 -45.73 49.60
CA LEU A 258 3.89 -46.04 48.48
C LEU A 258 4.00 -44.92 47.44
N CYS A 259 4.54 -45.23 46.28
CA CYS A 259 4.78 -44.26 45.20
C CYS A 259 4.05 -44.69 43.93
N MET A 260 3.17 -43.84 43.44
CA MET A 260 2.25 -44.13 42.34
C MET A 260 2.40 -43.11 41.21
N PRO A 261 2.45 -43.56 39.94
CA PRO A 261 2.41 -42.66 38.81
C PRO A 261 0.99 -42.10 38.63
N ILE A 262 0.91 -40.82 38.28
CA ILE A 262 -0.32 -40.17 37.85
C ILE A 262 -0.27 -40.10 36.33
N LYS A 263 -1.22 -40.75 35.67
CA LYS A 263 -1.23 -40.89 34.23
C LYS A 263 -2.40 -40.16 33.58
N ASN A 264 -2.18 -39.62 32.39
CA ASN A 264 -3.26 -39.06 31.57
C ASN A 264 -4.05 -40.17 30.85
N HIS A 265 -5.05 -39.77 30.06
CA HIS A 265 -5.88 -40.69 29.27
C HIS A 265 -5.10 -41.44 28.15
N ARG A 266 -3.84 -41.09 27.89
CA ARG A 266 -2.93 -41.78 26.95
C ARG A 266 -1.92 -42.69 27.65
N ASP A 267 -2.07 -42.90 28.96
CA ASP A 267 -1.14 -43.65 29.82
C ASP A 267 0.25 -42.99 29.99
N GLU A 268 0.39 -41.69 29.66
CA GLU A 268 1.62 -40.92 29.89
C GLU A 268 1.65 -40.38 31.32
N VAL A 269 2.82 -40.45 31.96
CA VAL A 269 2.99 -39.94 33.32
C VAL A 269 3.04 -38.41 33.32
N VAL A 270 2.05 -37.79 33.99
CA VAL A 270 1.92 -36.33 34.16
C VAL A 270 2.34 -35.85 35.55
N GLY A 271 2.43 -36.79 36.50
CA GLY A 271 2.93 -36.53 37.84
C GLY A 271 3.19 -37.83 38.61
N VAL A 272 3.68 -37.71 39.84
CA VAL A 272 3.94 -38.82 40.74
C VAL A 272 3.44 -38.44 42.13
N ALA A 273 2.61 -39.29 42.73
CA ALA A 273 2.18 -39.14 44.11
C ALA A 273 2.95 -40.11 45.01
N GLN A 274 3.35 -39.64 46.17
CA GLN A 274 4.07 -40.42 47.16
C GLN A 274 3.37 -40.31 48.51
N ALA A 275 3.16 -41.43 49.18
CA ALA A 275 2.71 -41.52 50.57
C ALA A 275 3.79 -42.24 51.38
N ILE A 276 4.14 -41.72 52.56
CA ILE A 276 5.18 -42.30 53.42
C ILE A 276 4.64 -42.59 54.82
N ASN A 277 5.14 -43.67 55.41
CA ASN A 277 4.82 -44.16 56.75
C ASN A 277 3.33 -44.41 57.00
N LYS A 278 2.86 -45.63 56.74
CA LYS A 278 1.47 -46.00 57.04
C LYS A 278 1.12 -45.82 58.52
N ARG A 279 -0.06 -45.23 58.80
CA ARG A 279 -0.62 -44.97 60.14
C ARG A 279 -1.54 -46.13 60.55
N CYS A 280 -0.97 -47.25 60.99
CA CYS A 280 -1.73 -48.37 61.57
C CYS A 280 -0.89 -49.26 62.51
N GLY A 281 -0.15 -48.63 63.44
CA GLY A 281 0.74 -49.30 64.42
C GLY A 281 2.23 -49.29 64.03
N GLU A 282 3.13 -49.61 64.97
CA GLU A 282 4.59 -49.72 64.70
C GLU A 282 4.87 -50.77 63.62
N ASN A 283 5.68 -50.40 62.61
CA ASN A 283 6.04 -51.22 61.43
C ASN A 283 4.89 -51.59 60.47
N SER A 284 3.81 -50.80 60.42
CA SER A 284 2.74 -51.04 59.45
C SER A 284 3.17 -50.72 58.00
N THR A 285 2.78 -51.58 57.06
CA THR A 285 3.12 -51.47 55.62
C THR A 285 1.88 -51.30 54.76
N PHE A 286 2.03 -50.66 53.60
CA PHE A 286 0.94 -50.50 52.64
C PHE A 286 0.55 -51.86 52.04
N THR A 287 -0.76 -52.07 51.94
CA THR A 287 -1.40 -53.31 51.47
C THR A 287 -1.75 -53.20 50.00
N GLU A 288 -2.00 -54.34 49.35
CA GLU A 288 -2.52 -54.36 47.96
C GLU A 288 -3.84 -53.61 47.81
N GLN A 289 -4.62 -53.49 48.89
CA GLN A 289 -5.85 -52.70 48.88
C GLN A 289 -5.55 -51.20 48.85
N ASP A 290 -4.55 -50.72 49.60
CA ASP A 290 -4.10 -49.32 49.54
C ASP A 290 -3.58 -48.98 48.13
N GLU A 291 -2.86 -49.92 47.49
CA GLU A 291 -2.40 -49.75 46.11
C GLU A 291 -3.58 -49.58 45.12
N LYS A 292 -4.60 -50.44 45.23
CA LYS A 292 -5.78 -50.38 44.36
C LYS A 292 -6.60 -49.11 44.56
N ASP A 293 -6.80 -48.71 45.81
CA ASP A 293 -7.57 -47.51 46.16
C ASP A 293 -6.83 -46.24 45.70
N PHE A 294 -5.50 -46.19 45.89
CA PHE A 294 -4.68 -45.08 45.41
C PHE A 294 -4.68 -44.99 43.89
N SER A 295 -4.45 -46.12 43.21
CA SER A 295 -4.43 -46.20 41.75
C SER A 295 -5.77 -45.79 41.14
N SER A 296 -6.88 -46.25 41.72
CA SER A 296 -8.24 -45.92 41.24
C SER A 296 -8.53 -44.43 41.31
N TYR A 297 -8.11 -43.76 42.39
CA TYR A 297 -8.27 -42.31 42.54
C TYR A 297 -7.37 -41.52 41.58
N LEU A 298 -6.08 -41.89 41.50
CA LEU A 298 -5.11 -41.19 40.66
C LEU A 298 -5.40 -41.32 39.15
N ALA A 299 -6.08 -42.38 38.72
CA ALA A 299 -6.51 -42.53 37.33
C ALA A 299 -7.40 -41.37 36.86
N PHE A 300 -8.31 -40.90 37.72
CA PHE A 300 -9.16 -39.73 37.42
C PHE A 300 -8.41 -38.42 37.65
N SER A 301 -7.66 -38.31 38.75
CA SER A 301 -6.87 -37.13 39.07
C SER A 301 -5.86 -36.80 37.96
N GLY A 302 -5.29 -37.80 37.29
CA GLY A 302 -4.36 -37.59 36.18
C GLY A 302 -4.98 -36.97 34.93
N ILE A 303 -6.25 -37.27 34.65
CA ILE A 303 -6.99 -36.62 33.55
C ILE A 303 -7.22 -35.14 33.87
N VAL A 304 -7.70 -34.84 35.09
CA VAL A 304 -7.97 -33.46 35.50
C VAL A 304 -6.69 -32.64 35.59
N LEU A 305 -5.62 -33.23 36.13
CA LEU A 305 -4.31 -32.61 36.26
C LEU A 305 -3.71 -32.28 34.89
N HIS A 306 -3.82 -33.19 33.93
CA HIS A 306 -3.37 -32.95 32.56
C HIS A 306 -4.17 -31.80 31.91
N ASN A 307 -5.49 -31.77 32.09
CA ASN A 307 -6.33 -30.68 31.56
C ASN A 307 -5.99 -29.32 32.17
N ALA A 308 -5.74 -29.26 33.48
CA ALA A 308 -5.31 -28.03 34.15
C ALA A 308 -3.93 -27.56 33.67
N GLN A 309 -2.98 -28.48 33.46
CA GLN A 309 -1.67 -28.19 32.85
C GLN A 309 -1.82 -27.63 31.43
N LEU A 310 -2.64 -28.28 30.58
CA LEU A 310 -2.91 -27.80 29.22
C LEU A 310 -3.55 -26.41 29.22
N TYR A 311 -4.47 -26.14 30.15
CA TYR A 311 -5.10 -24.82 30.30
C TYR A 311 -4.08 -23.75 30.73
N GLU A 312 -3.22 -24.02 31.72
CA GLU A 312 -2.15 -23.09 32.14
C GLU A 312 -1.19 -22.78 30.98
N THR A 313 -0.77 -23.81 30.22
CA THR A 313 0.07 -23.65 29.03
C THR A 313 -0.64 -22.81 27.95
N SER A 314 -1.90 -23.09 27.65
CA SER A 314 -2.68 -22.35 26.65
C SER A 314 -2.89 -20.88 27.03
N GLN A 315 -3.14 -20.60 28.31
CA GLN A 315 -3.28 -19.22 28.80
C GLN A 315 -1.96 -18.44 28.68
N LEU A 316 -0.82 -19.09 28.91
CA LEU A 316 0.49 -18.47 28.73
C LEU A 316 0.79 -18.21 27.25
N GLU A 317 0.43 -19.12 26.36
CA GLU A 317 0.52 -18.93 24.90
C GLU A 317 -0.35 -17.76 24.41
N ASN A 318 -1.62 -17.69 24.84
CA ASN A 318 -2.52 -16.60 24.50
C ASN A 318 -2.00 -15.25 24.99
N ARG A 319 -1.43 -15.20 26.20
CA ARG A 319 -0.85 -13.98 26.74
C ARG A 319 0.38 -13.54 25.94
N ARG A 320 1.24 -14.48 25.53
CA ARG A 320 2.39 -14.22 24.66
C ARG A 320 1.95 -13.67 23.29
N ASN A 321 0.95 -14.29 22.67
CA ASN A 321 0.42 -13.85 21.38
C ASN A 321 -0.21 -12.46 21.45
N ARG A 322 -0.92 -12.14 22.54
CA ARG A 322 -1.47 -10.79 22.74
C ARG A 322 -0.37 -9.74 22.82
N VAL A 323 0.71 -10.00 23.57
CA VAL A 323 1.86 -9.10 23.64
C VAL A 323 2.49 -8.89 22.25
N LEU A 324 2.66 -9.96 21.46
CA LEU A 324 3.17 -9.85 20.08
C LEU A 324 2.28 -8.95 19.20
N LEU A 325 0.96 -9.08 19.30
CA LEU A 325 0.02 -8.26 18.53
C LEU A 325 0.05 -6.78 18.99
N ASP A 326 0.13 -6.53 20.30
CA ASP A 326 0.25 -5.18 20.86
C ASP A 326 1.56 -4.51 20.41
N LEU A 327 2.65 -5.27 20.29
CA LEU A 327 3.92 -4.76 19.76
C LEU A 327 3.87 -4.55 18.25
N ALA A 328 3.19 -5.43 17.52
CA ALA A 328 2.99 -5.29 16.08
C ALA A 328 2.17 -4.04 15.75
N SER A 329 1.12 -3.71 16.52
CA SER A 329 0.33 -2.50 16.28
C SER A 329 1.16 -1.22 16.37
N LEU A 330 2.14 -1.16 17.28
CA LEU A 330 3.07 -0.01 17.37
C LEU A 330 3.91 0.21 16.10
N ILE A 331 4.25 -0.88 15.39
CA ILE A 331 4.96 -0.82 14.09
C ILE A 331 4.02 -0.33 12.98
N PHE A 332 2.73 -0.71 13.03
CA PHE A 332 1.76 -0.40 11.98
C PHE A 332 1.09 0.98 12.10
N GLU A 333 1.20 1.68 13.22
CA GLU A 333 0.53 2.97 13.44
C GLU A 333 1.06 4.13 12.57
N GLU A 334 2.36 4.17 12.25
CA GLU A 334 2.94 5.23 11.41
C GLU A 334 3.88 4.66 10.34
N GLN A 335 3.40 4.61 9.09
CA GLN A 335 4.11 4.00 7.95
C GLN A 335 4.58 5.02 6.89
N GLN A 336 4.82 6.27 7.28
CA GLN A 336 5.12 7.34 6.33
C GLN A 336 6.60 7.36 5.87
N SER A 337 7.51 6.79 6.66
CA SER A 337 8.94 6.78 6.37
C SER A 337 9.58 5.49 6.85
N LEU A 338 10.43 4.91 6.01
CA LEU A 338 11.16 3.69 6.34
C LEU A 338 12.07 3.90 7.57
N GLU A 339 12.71 5.05 7.69
CA GLU A 339 13.61 5.33 8.82
C GLU A 339 12.86 5.37 10.16
N VAL A 340 11.70 6.04 10.19
CA VAL A 340 10.84 6.11 11.39
C VAL A 340 10.35 4.72 11.79
N LEU A 341 9.96 3.90 10.81
CA LEU A 341 9.56 2.52 11.03
C LEU A 341 10.70 1.68 11.62
N LEU A 342 11.90 1.74 11.04
CA LEU A 342 13.06 0.98 11.51
C LEU A 342 13.46 1.37 12.94
N ARG A 343 13.35 2.67 13.28
CA ARG A 343 13.54 3.16 14.65
C ARG A 343 12.55 2.53 15.62
N LYS A 344 11.26 2.49 15.28
CA LYS A 344 10.23 1.87 16.12
C LYS A 344 10.48 0.37 16.30
N ILE A 345 10.78 -0.34 15.21
CA ILE A 345 11.12 -1.76 15.25
C ILE A 345 12.30 -2.00 16.20
N ALA A 346 13.41 -1.27 16.02
CA ALA A 346 14.60 -1.42 16.84
C ALA A 346 14.33 -1.10 18.32
N ALA A 347 13.62 -0.01 18.59
CA ALA A 347 13.27 0.40 19.96
C ALA A 347 12.38 -0.64 20.66
N THR A 348 11.39 -1.18 19.96
CA THR A 348 10.52 -2.25 20.47
C THR A 348 11.31 -3.52 20.78
N ILE A 349 12.21 -3.94 19.87
CA ILE A 349 13.03 -5.14 20.08
C ILE A 349 13.99 -4.95 21.25
N LEU A 350 14.73 -3.84 21.30
CA LEU A 350 15.68 -3.53 22.37
C LEU A 350 15.01 -3.54 23.75
N SER A 351 13.85 -2.87 23.86
CA SER A 351 13.13 -2.78 25.13
C SER A 351 12.58 -4.13 25.59
N PHE A 352 12.09 -4.97 24.68
CA PHE A 352 11.46 -6.25 25.03
C PHE A 352 12.48 -7.39 25.25
N MET A 353 13.50 -7.46 24.38
CA MET A 353 14.50 -8.53 24.38
C MET A 353 15.66 -8.27 25.34
N GLN A 354 15.72 -7.06 25.93
CA GLN A 354 16.81 -6.62 26.80
C GLN A 354 18.18 -6.78 26.13
N ALA A 355 18.25 -6.50 24.82
CA ALA A 355 19.49 -6.51 24.07
C ALA A 355 20.19 -5.15 24.21
N GLN A 356 21.52 -5.15 24.17
CA GLN A 356 22.32 -3.92 24.23
C GLN A 356 22.23 -3.13 22.92
N GLU A 357 22.28 -3.82 21.77
CA GLU A 357 22.28 -3.18 20.46
C GLU A 357 21.39 -3.94 19.47
N CYS A 358 20.77 -3.21 18.56
CA CYS A 358 19.93 -3.74 17.49
C CYS A 358 20.34 -3.11 16.16
N THR A 359 20.66 -3.96 15.19
CA THR A 359 21.00 -3.54 13.83
C THR A 359 20.06 -4.22 12.84
N ILE A 360 19.43 -3.44 11.97
CA ILE A 360 18.55 -3.89 10.90
C ILE A 360 19.22 -3.58 9.56
N PHE A 361 19.53 -4.62 8.80
CA PHE A 361 20.06 -4.53 7.46
C PHE A 361 18.93 -4.66 6.45
N ILE A 362 18.84 -3.78 5.46
CA ILE A 362 17.87 -3.86 4.36
C ILE A 362 18.56 -4.38 3.11
N SER A 363 17.94 -5.35 2.45
CA SER A 363 18.46 -5.91 1.20
C SER A 363 17.86 -5.17 -0.01
N ASP A 364 18.67 -4.94 -1.04
CA ASP A 364 18.16 -4.59 -2.36
C ASP A 364 17.72 -5.84 -3.13
N ASP A 365 16.83 -5.66 -4.10
CA ASP A 365 16.32 -6.71 -4.98
C ASP A 365 17.29 -7.06 -6.11
N GLU A 366 18.24 -6.17 -6.44
CA GLU A 366 19.07 -6.22 -7.66
C GLU A 366 20.49 -6.79 -7.47
N THR A 367 21.02 -6.86 -6.24
CA THR A 367 22.39 -7.38 -5.98
C THR A 367 22.42 -8.50 -4.95
N SER A 368 22.91 -9.68 -5.36
CA SER A 368 22.83 -10.90 -4.56
C SER A 368 23.62 -10.86 -3.24
N ASN A 369 24.57 -9.94 -3.05
CA ASN A 369 25.52 -9.99 -1.92
C ASN A 369 25.62 -8.72 -1.06
N ALA A 370 24.90 -7.63 -1.37
CA ALA A 370 25.00 -6.37 -0.62
C ALA A 370 23.69 -6.02 0.11
N PHE A 371 23.80 -5.19 1.14
CA PHE A 371 22.67 -4.52 1.81
C PHE A 371 22.54 -3.09 1.26
N SER A 372 21.32 -2.66 0.95
CA SER A 372 21.03 -1.31 0.42
C SER A 372 21.10 -0.24 1.49
N SER A 373 20.72 -0.57 2.71
CA SER A 373 20.81 0.33 3.87
C SER A 373 20.99 -0.45 5.16
N VAL A 374 21.52 0.22 6.18
CA VAL A 374 21.74 -0.34 7.51
C VAL A 374 21.24 0.67 8.53
N PHE A 375 20.44 0.19 9.47
CA PHE A 375 19.95 0.97 10.60
C PHE A 375 20.49 0.36 11.90
N HIS A 376 21.18 1.16 12.72
CA HIS A 376 21.74 0.73 13.99
C HIS A 376 21.13 1.53 15.14
N MET A 377 20.94 0.92 16.30
CA MET A 377 20.45 1.58 17.52
C MET A 377 20.99 0.88 18.77
N GLU A 378 21.47 1.68 19.71
CA GLU A 378 21.88 1.22 21.04
C GLU A 378 20.75 1.41 22.07
N TYR A 379 20.72 0.58 23.12
CA TYR A 379 19.72 0.68 24.19
C TYR A 379 19.73 2.04 24.89
N GLU A 380 20.88 2.70 25.00
CA GLU A 380 21.04 4.00 25.66
C GLU A 380 20.27 5.12 24.93
N GLU A 381 20.11 5.00 23.61
CA GLU A 381 19.36 5.93 22.77
C GLU A 381 17.85 5.93 23.05
N LEU A 382 17.31 4.91 23.74
CA LEU A 382 15.89 4.86 24.14
C LEU A 382 15.49 5.99 25.11
N SER A 383 16.47 6.59 25.81
CA SER A 383 16.25 7.59 26.86
C SER A 383 16.49 9.05 26.42
N GLY A 384 17.00 9.27 25.20
CA GLY A 384 17.32 10.59 24.67
C GLY A 384 16.12 11.34 24.10
N SER A 385 16.13 12.67 24.19
CA SER A 385 15.18 13.55 23.49
C SER A 385 15.33 13.43 21.97
N VAL A 386 14.22 13.63 21.24
CA VAL A 386 13.98 13.44 19.78
C VAL A 386 14.89 14.29 18.86
N ASP A 387 15.95 14.92 19.36
CA ASP A 387 16.88 15.68 18.54
C ASP A 387 17.86 14.73 17.86
N PHE A 388 17.65 14.53 16.55
CA PHE A 388 18.48 13.76 15.64
C PHE A 388 19.98 14.11 15.80
N PRO A 389 20.80 13.24 16.42
CA PRO A 389 22.23 13.34 16.21
C PRO A 389 22.47 12.90 14.76
N ASN A 390 23.18 13.72 14.00
CA ASN A 390 23.67 13.37 12.67
C ASN A 390 24.43 12.03 12.79
N ARG A 391 23.85 10.92 12.32
CA ARG A 391 24.40 9.57 12.49
C ARG A 391 25.56 9.36 11.51
N ASP A 392 26.72 9.91 11.86
CA ASP A 392 28.04 9.46 11.38
C ASP A 392 28.57 8.33 12.27
N SER A 393 27.69 7.44 12.79
CA SER A 393 28.14 6.16 13.30
C SER A 393 28.70 5.40 12.11
N ASP A 394 30.01 5.21 12.07
CA ASP A 394 30.76 4.64 10.95
C ASP A 394 30.25 3.22 10.62
N VAL A 395 29.19 3.13 9.80
CA VAL A 395 28.50 1.89 9.39
C VAL A 395 29.49 0.89 8.78
N SER A 396 30.63 1.39 8.27
CA SER A 396 31.76 0.60 7.77
C SER A 396 32.41 -0.32 8.82
N LYS A 397 32.19 -0.05 10.12
CA LYS A 397 32.72 -0.84 11.25
C LYS A 397 31.78 -1.95 11.73
N ILE A 398 30.52 -1.97 11.27
CA ILE A 398 29.56 -3.00 11.66
C ILE A 398 29.85 -4.28 10.88
N ASN A 399 30.09 -5.38 11.60
CA ASN A 399 30.32 -6.68 10.99
C ASN A 399 29.01 -7.22 10.38
N TYR A 400 28.87 -7.06 9.07
CA TYR A 400 27.71 -7.53 8.29
C TYR A 400 27.77 -9.01 7.92
N MET A 401 28.84 -9.73 8.28
CA MET A 401 29.06 -11.10 7.81
C MET A 401 28.10 -12.10 8.46
N TYR A 402 27.74 -11.90 9.73
CA TYR A 402 26.68 -12.67 10.38
C TYR A 402 25.33 -12.44 9.70
N ALA A 403 24.99 -11.18 9.43
CA ALA A 403 23.78 -10.82 8.71
C ALA A 403 23.77 -11.40 7.29
N GLN A 404 24.91 -11.43 6.60
CA GLN A 404 25.04 -12.02 5.27
C GLN A 404 24.85 -13.54 5.30
N TYR A 405 25.41 -14.23 6.30
CA TYR A 405 25.17 -15.67 6.50
C TYR A 405 23.68 -15.96 6.68
N VAL A 406 22.99 -15.18 7.52
CA VAL A 406 21.54 -15.32 7.76
C VAL A 406 20.73 -14.98 6.50
N LYS A 407 21.12 -13.96 5.74
CA LYS A 407 20.49 -13.63 4.44
C LYS A 407 20.58 -14.81 3.46
N ASN A 408 21.73 -15.48 3.40
CA ASN A 408 22.00 -16.56 2.45
C ASN A 408 21.38 -17.91 2.86
N THR A 409 21.42 -18.24 4.14
CA THR A 409 20.84 -19.48 4.68
C THR A 409 19.33 -19.36 4.92
N MET A 410 18.86 -18.14 5.14
CA MET A 410 17.51 -17.81 5.56
C MET A 410 17.11 -18.45 6.90
N GLU A 411 18.08 -18.87 7.72
CA GLU A 411 17.84 -19.46 9.04
C GLU A 411 18.35 -18.52 10.14
N PRO A 412 17.68 -18.49 11.32
CA PRO A 412 18.18 -17.74 12.46
C PRO A 412 19.55 -18.27 12.93
N LEU A 413 20.38 -17.36 13.42
CA LEU A 413 21.71 -17.63 13.94
C LEU A 413 21.76 -17.16 15.40
N ASN A 414 21.80 -18.11 16.33
CA ASN A 414 22.02 -17.85 17.75
C ASN A 414 23.41 -18.31 18.17
N ILE A 415 24.20 -17.38 18.71
CA ILE A 415 25.56 -17.60 19.19
C ILE A 415 25.58 -17.25 20.69
N PRO A 416 25.60 -18.27 21.57
CA PRO A 416 25.58 -18.09 23.02
C PRO A 416 26.81 -17.36 23.57
N ASP A 417 27.98 -17.65 23.01
CA ASP A 417 29.25 -17.04 23.39
C ASP A 417 30.15 -16.88 22.15
N VAL A 418 30.31 -15.63 21.71
CA VAL A 418 31.13 -15.25 20.56
C VAL A 418 32.62 -15.40 20.86
N THR A 419 33.05 -15.33 22.13
CA THR A 419 34.47 -15.44 22.49
C THR A 419 35.00 -16.88 22.37
N ASN A 420 34.12 -17.87 22.50
CA ASN A 420 34.43 -19.28 22.29
C ASN A 420 34.39 -19.73 20.81
N LEU A 421 34.06 -18.83 19.87
CA LEU A 421 34.02 -19.10 18.42
C LEU A 421 35.39 -19.32 17.77
N MET A 422 36.50 -19.24 18.50
CA MET A 422 37.84 -19.58 17.99
C MET A 422 37.96 -21.01 17.41
N SER A 423 36.88 -21.80 17.43
CA SER A 423 36.77 -23.16 16.91
C SER A 423 35.63 -23.41 15.90
N ASP A 424 34.77 -22.43 15.58
CA ASP A 424 33.66 -22.62 14.62
C ASP A 424 34.12 -22.39 13.17
N GLN A 425 34.10 -23.45 12.36
CA GLN A 425 34.55 -23.45 10.96
C GLN A 425 33.74 -22.53 10.05
N ARG A 426 32.56 -22.06 10.48
CA ARG A 426 31.68 -21.18 9.68
C ARG A 426 32.14 -19.72 9.62
N PHE A 427 32.92 -19.25 10.61
CA PHE A 427 33.32 -17.84 10.74
C PHE A 427 34.83 -17.65 10.99
N PRO A 428 35.71 -18.14 10.09
CA PRO A 428 37.16 -18.23 10.31
C PRO A 428 37.91 -16.88 10.40
N TRP A 429 37.34 -15.79 9.88
CA TRP A 429 37.97 -14.45 9.85
C TRP A 429 37.94 -13.73 11.21
N THR A 430 37.20 -14.25 12.20
CA THR A 430 37.17 -13.71 13.57
C THR A 430 38.53 -13.78 14.28
N SER A 431 39.51 -14.50 13.70
CA SER A 431 40.87 -14.64 14.22
C SER A 431 41.88 -13.57 13.76
N GLU A 432 41.56 -12.71 12.78
CA GLU A 432 42.60 -11.95 12.04
C GLU A 432 42.87 -10.50 12.50
N ASN A 433 42.13 -9.92 13.46
CA ASN A 433 42.43 -8.56 13.95
C ASN A 433 42.11 -8.35 15.46
N PRO A 434 43.14 -8.37 16.35
CA PRO A 434 42.98 -8.16 17.79
C PRO A 434 42.58 -6.73 18.23
N ASP A 435 42.74 -5.73 17.35
CA ASP A 435 42.54 -4.30 17.70
C ASP A 435 41.21 -3.70 17.15
N SER A 436 40.30 -4.52 16.63
CA SER A 436 38.99 -4.05 16.17
C SER A 436 37.99 -3.92 17.34
N PRO A 437 37.14 -2.87 17.41
CA PRO A 437 36.16 -2.67 18.49
C PRO A 437 35.10 -3.79 18.62
N THR A 438 35.13 -4.80 17.75
CA THR A 438 34.33 -6.03 17.77
C THR A 438 34.51 -6.93 19.01
N TYR A 439 35.43 -6.62 19.94
CA TYR A 439 35.66 -7.39 21.18
C TYR A 439 34.58 -7.22 22.26
N ASN A 440 33.57 -6.36 22.05
CA ASN A 440 32.47 -6.19 23.00
C ASN A 440 31.27 -7.12 22.75
N VAL A 441 31.26 -7.90 21.67
CA VAL A 441 30.17 -8.85 21.37
C VAL A 441 30.43 -10.16 22.13
N LYS A 442 29.59 -10.47 23.11
CA LYS A 442 29.63 -11.71 23.90
C LYS A 442 28.52 -12.67 23.49
N SER A 443 27.30 -12.21 23.25
CA SER A 443 26.21 -13.04 22.71
C SER A 443 25.56 -12.37 21.50
N LEU A 444 25.09 -13.16 20.54
CA LEU A 444 24.52 -12.66 19.29
C LEU A 444 23.32 -13.48 18.85
N LEU A 445 22.25 -12.81 18.44
CA LEU A 445 21.06 -13.42 17.84
C LEU A 445 20.73 -12.67 16.55
N CYS A 446 20.62 -13.38 15.43
CA CYS A 446 20.42 -12.77 14.13
C CYS A 446 19.34 -13.54 13.34
N THR A 447 18.32 -12.84 12.84
CA THR A 447 17.12 -13.42 12.25
C THR A 447 16.78 -12.75 10.92
N PRO A 448 16.39 -13.51 9.88
CA PRO A 448 16.01 -12.93 8.60
C PRO A 448 14.62 -12.29 8.66
N ILE A 449 14.49 -11.12 8.04
CA ILE A 449 13.21 -10.45 7.81
C ILE A 449 12.75 -10.81 6.39
N ARG A 450 11.63 -11.53 6.30
CA ARG A 450 11.12 -12.09 5.05
C ARG A 450 9.90 -11.32 4.53
N ASN A 451 9.75 -11.31 3.22
CA ASN A 451 8.54 -10.88 2.54
C ASN A 451 7.50 -12.02 2.61
N GLY A 452 6.37 -11.75 3.28
CA GLY A 452 5.30 -12.72 3.50
C GLY A 452 4.66 -13.30 2.22
N LYS A 453 4.88 -12.70 1.04
CA LYS A 453 4.31 -13.17 -0.25
C LYS A 453 5.28 -13.94 -1.15
N LYS A 454 6.59 -13.79 -0.95
CA LYS A 454 7.61 -14.29 -1.90
C LYS A 454 8.69 -15.16 -1.25
N ASP A 455 8.58 -15.40 0.05
CA ASP A 455 9.61 -16.05 0.89
C ASP A 455 11.04 -15.51 0.68
N LYS A 456 11.12 -14.23 0.29
CA LYS A 456 12.37 -13.54 0.00
C LYS A 456 12.84 -12.78 1.23
N VAL A 457 14.13 -12.87 1.57
CA VAL A 457 14.74 -12.05 2.62
C VAL A 457 14.86 -10.60 2.12
N ILE A 458 14.12 -9.68 2.76
CA ILE A 458 14.14 -8.24 2.47
C ILE A 458 15.00 -7.46 3.49
N GLY A 459 15.36 -8.10 4.59
CA GLY A 459 16.29 -7.56 5.56
C GLY A 459 16.75 -8.59 6.57
N VAL A 460 17.62 -8.19 7.49
CA VAL A 460 18.13 -9.04 8.57
C VAL A 460 18.19 -8.22 9.84
N CYS A 461 17.69 -8.77 10.95
CA CYS A 461 17.76 -8.15 12.27
C CYS A 461 18.84 -8.86 13.10
N GLN A 462 19.78 -8.11 13.63
CA GLN A 462 20.88 -8.58 14.46
C GLN A 462 20.82 -7.91 15.83
N LEU A 463 20.80 -8.73 16.89
CA LEU A 463 20.86 -8.32 18.28
C LEU A 463 22.20 -8.73 18.89
N VAL A 464 22.77 -7.83 19.68
CA VAL A 464 24.04 -8.02 20.37
C VAL A 464 23.82 -7.89 21.87
N ASN A 465 24.42 -8.81 22.62
CA ASN A 465 24.48 -8.87 24.08
C ASN A 465 23.12 -8.81 24.77
N LYS A 466 22.59 -9.98 25.15
CA LYS A 466 21.44 -10.04 26.06
C LYS A 466 21.87 -9.62 27.46
N MET A 467 21.23 -8.59 28.01
CA MET A 467 21.53 -8.02 29.33
C MET A 467 20.66 -8.67 30.41
N ASP A 468 21.25 -8.92 31.57
CA ASP A 468 20.51 -9.30 32.77
C ASP A 468 20.15 -8.09 33.64
N GLU A 469 18.86 -7.80 33.81
CA GLU A 469 18.40 -6.65 34.60
C GLU A 469 18.90 -6.66 36.05
N SER A 470 19.12 -7.84 36.64
CA SER A 470 19.54 -7.97 38.04
C SER A 470 21.04 -7.83 38.29
N MET A 471 21.88 -8.22 37.33
CA MET A 471 23.33 -8.34 37.54
C MET A 471 24.18 -7.50 36.58
N GLY A 472 23.58 -6.93 35.53
CA GLY A 472 24.31 -6.17 34.50
C GLY A 472 25.28 -7.04 33.68
N GLU A 473 25.22 -8.35 33.83
CA GLU A 473 26.03 -9.31 33.09
C GLU A 473 25.37 -9.70 31.76
N VAL A 474 26.19 -10.05 30.77
CA VAL A 474 25.71 -10.53 29.48
C VAL A 474 25.39 -12.02 29.57
N LYS A 475 24.17 -12.39 29.16
CA LYS A 475 23.69 -13.77 29.05
C LYS A 475 23.60 -14.21 27.59
N ALA A 476 23.51 -15.52 27.37
CA ALA A 476 23.18 -16.08 26.07
C ALA A 476 21.69 -15.88 25.76
N PHE A 477 21.36 -15.66 24.48
CA PHE A 477 19.98 -15.72 24.01
C PHE A 477 19.48 -17.17 24.08
N ASN A 478 18.32 -17.36 24.68
CA ASN A 478 17.70 -18.68 24.83
C ASN A 478 16.79 -18.99 23.62
N ARG A 479 16.24 -20.20 23.57
CA ARG A 479 15.38 -20.63 22.47
C ARG A 479 14.07 -19.83 22.36
N ASN A 480 13.58 -19.28 23.46
CA ASN A 480 12.37 -18.47 23.46
C ASN A 480 12.64 -17.09 22.84
N ASP A 481 13.83 -16.53 23.08
CA ASP A 481 14.29 -15.30 22.43
C ASP A 481 14.32 -15.46 20.90
N GLU A 482 14.88 -16.58 20.43
CA GLU A 482 14.93 -16.93 19.01
C GLU A 482 13.53 -17.03 18.39
N GLN A 483 12.63 -17.81 18.99
CA GLN A 483 11.25 -17.96 18.53
C GLN A 483 10.47 -16.65 18.52
N PHE A 484 10.70 -15.80 19.53
CA PHE A 484 10.05 -14.50 19.60
C PHE A 484 10.55 -13.59 18.47
N LEU A 485 11.86 -13.48 18.29
CA LEU A 485 12.43 -12.61 17.25
C LEU A 485 12.04 -13.09 15.85
N GLU A 486 11.98 -14.40 15.61
CA GLU A 486 11.44 -14.99 14.37
C GLU A 486 9.98 -14.59 14.12
N ALA A 487 9.11 -14.73 15.13
CA ALA A 487 7.70 -14.34 14.99
C ALA A 487 7.55 -12.83 14.76
N PHE A 488 8.33 -12.02 15.47
CA PHE A 488 8.31 -10.56 15.33
C PHE A 488 8.86 -10.08 13.98
N ALA A 489 9.86 -10.77 13.42
CA ALA A 489 10.43 -10.48 12.12
C ALA A 489 9.41 -10.59 10.97
N ILE A 490 8.35 -11.40 11.13
CA ILE A 490 7.24 -11.47 10.17
C ILE A 490 6.50 -10.13 10.08
N PHE A 491 6.17 -9.54 11.24
CA PHE A 491 5.50 -8.24 11.31
C PHE A 491 6.41 -7.12 10.80
N CYS A 492 7.71 -7.17 11.15
CA CYS A 492 8.71 -6.24 10.62
C CYS A 492 8.77 -6.29 9.09
N GLY A 493 8.73 -7.49 8.51
CA GLY A 493 8.77 -7.67 7.06
C GLY A 493 7.55 -7.07 6.34
N LEU A 494 6.36 -7.29 6.90
CA LEU A 494 5.13 -6.68 6.38
C LEU A 494 5.15 -5.15 6.50
N GLY A 495 5.60 -4.63 7.65
CA GLY A 495 5.73 -3.19 7.88
C GLY A 495 6.68 -2.52 6.89
N ILE A 496 7.90 -3.07 6.75
CA ILE A 496 8.94 -2.53 5.86
C ILE A 496 8.47 -2.53 4.41
N GLN A 497 7.85 -3.63 3.96
CA GLN A 497 7.35 -3.73 2.59
C GLN A 497 6.25 -2.70 2.29
N ASN A 498 5.29 -2.52 3.21
CA ASN A 498 4.20 -1.57 3.02
C ASN A 498 4.73 -0.13 2.94
N THR A 499 5.66 0.24 3.82
CA THR A 499 6.28 1.57 3.81
C THR A 499 7.10 1.82 2.55
N GLN A 500 7.90 0.86 2.09
CA GLN A 500 8.66 0.98 0.82
C GLN A 500 7.74 1.13 -0.40
N MET A 501 6.61 0.41 -0.41
CA MET A 501 5.60 0.55 -1.47
C MET A 501 5.00 1.96 -1.46
N TYR A 502 4.65 2.47 -0.28
CA TYR A 502 4.10 3.81 -0.11
C TYR A 502 5.09 4.89 -0.60
N GLU A 503 6.35 4.85 -0.17
CA GLU A 503 7.39 5.79 -0.61
C GLU A 503 7.60 5.76 -2.13
N THR A 504 7.53 4.56 -2.75
CA THR A 504 7.67 4.41 -4.21
C THR A 504 6.51 5.08 -4.95
N VAL A 505 5.27 4.92 -4.46
CA VAL A 505 4.07 5.54 -5.03
C VAL A 505 4.14 7.08 -4.88
N GLU A 506 4.44 7.58 -3.68
CA GLU A 506 4.62 9.03 -3.43
C GLU A 506 5.67 9.65 -4.35
N ARG A 507 6.83 9.00 -4.51
CA ARG A 507 7.89 9.48 -5.42
C ARG A 507 7.44 9.48 -6.88
N ALA A 508 6.66 8.48 -7.30
CA ALA A 508 6.10 8.43 -8.65
C ALA A 508 5.07 9.55 -8.87
N MET A 509 4.21 9.82 -7.88
CA MET A 509 3.24 10.92 -7.90
C MET A 509 3.93 12.28 -7.98
N ALA A 510 4.95 12.54 -7.16
CA ALA A 510 5.73 13.77 -7.21
C ALA A 510 6.42 13.97 -8.57
N LYS A 511 7.00 12.91 -9.15
CA LYS A 511 7.57 12.97 -10.51
C LYS A 511 6.52 13.29 -11.57
N GLN A 512 5.33 12.71 -11.46
CA GLN A 512 4.22 12.98 -12.37
C GLN A 512 3.76 14.43 -12.26
N GLU A 513 3.63 14.97 -11.04
CA GLU A 513 3.26 16.36 -10.78
C GLU A 513 4.25 17.35 -11.41
N VAL A 514 5.55 17.16 -11.18
CA VAL A 514 6.60 17.98 -11.81
C VAL A 514 6.56 17.88 -13.33
N THR A 515 6.32 16.68 -13.87
CA THR A 515 6.22 16.48 -15.33
C THR A 515 5.03 17.24 -15.91
N LEU A 516 3.87 17.19 -15.25
CA LEU A 516 2.68 17.95 -15.65
C LEU A 516 2.90 19.45 -15.55
N GLU A 517 3.63 19.93 -14.54
CA GLU A 517 4.00 21.34 -14.41
C GLU A 517 4.85 21.80 -15.60
N VAL A 518 5.91 21.05 -15.94
CA VAL A 518 6.77 21.34 -17.11
C VAL A 518 5.98 21.33 -18.41
N LEU A 519 5.10 20.34 -18.61
CA LEU A 519 4.21 20.27 -19.78
C LEU A 519 3.27 21.48 -19.84
N SER A 520 2.69 21.88 -18.70
CA SER A 520 1.79 23.03 -18.61
C SER A 520 2.48 24.35 -18.97
N TYR A 521 3.76 24.51 -18.60
CA TYR A 521 4.56 25.68 -18.95
C TYR A 521 4.76 25.80 -20.47
N HIS A 522 5.09 24.70 -21.13
CA HIS A 522 5.24 24.67 -22.58
C HIS A 522 3.91 24.77 -23.34
N ALA A 523 2.83 24.25 -22.77
CA ALA A 523 1.48 24.36 -23.32
C ALA A 523 0.88 25.76 -23.17
N SER A 524 1.22 26.50 -22.12
CA SER A 524 0.64 27.82 -21.84
C SER A 524 1.18 28.90 -22.77
N ALA A 525 0.33 29.87 -23.11
CA ALA A 525 0.73 31.07 -23.85
C ALA A 525 1.68 31.94 -23.02
N GLY A 526 2.62 32.62 -23.68
CA GLY A 526 3.55 33.53 -23.01
C GLY A 526 2.83 34.74 -22.41
N GLU A 527 3.35 35.27 -21.31
CA GLU A 527 2.76 36.45 -20.65
C GLU A 527 2.75 37.69 -21.56
N GLU A 528 3.79 37.87 -22.38
CA GLU A 528 3.89 39.00 -23.31
C GLU A 528 2.81 38.96 -24.40
N GLU A 529 2.60 37.80 -25.01
CA GLU A 529 1.56 37.60 -26.03
C GLU A 529 0.16 37.78 -25.43
N THR A 530 -0.05 37.28 -24.21
CA THR A 530 -1.29 37.44 -23.46
C THR A 530 -1.57 38.92 -23.20
N ARG A 531 -0.56 39.66 -22.74
CA ARG A 531 -0.69 41.11 -22.48
C ARG A 531 -0.92 41.89 -23.75
N ALA A 532 -0.28 41.53 -24.86
CA ALA A 532 -0.52 42.15 -26.15
C ALA A 532 -1.97 41.97 -26.62
N LEU A 533 -2.49 40.73 -26.56
CA LEU A 533 -3.89 40.45 -26.89
C LEU A 533 -4.85 41.18 -25.95
N GLU A 534 -4.57 41.20 -24.64
CA GLU A 534 -5.37 41.92 -23.65
C GLU A 534 -5.48 43.40 -23.99
N VAL A 535 -4.36 44.07 -24.29
CA VAL A 535 -4.33 45.49 -24.65
C VAL A 535 -5.06 45.75 -25.97
N THR A 536 -4.78 44.96 -27.02
CA THR A 536 -5.42 45.16 -28.33
C THR A 536 -6.92 44.87 -28.28
N ALA A 537 -7.33 43.85 -27.54
CA ALA A 537 -8.73 43.49 -27.41
C ALA A 537 -9.48 44.49 -26.50
N ALA A 538 -8.87 44.96 -25.40
CA ALA A 538 -9.47 46.01 -24.57
C ALA A 538 -9.67 47.34 -25.34
N ALA A 539 -8.78 47.66 -26.28
CA ALA A 539 -8.88 48.89 -27.08
C ALA A 539 -9.87 48.78 -28.25
N THR A 540 -9.93 47.62 -28.93
CA THR A 540 -10.59 47.49 -30.24
C THR A 540 -11.04 46.05 -30.54
N ILE A 541 -11.84 45.37 -29.69
CA ILE A 541 -12.52 44.13 -30.15
C ILE A 541 -13.53 44.51 -31.26
N PRO A 542 -13.35 44.06 -32.51
CA PRO A 542 -14.29 44.36 -33.58
C PRO A 542 -15.68 43.78 -33.28
N SER A 543 -16.74 44.39 -33.81
CA SER A 543 -18.10 43.91 -33.57
C SER A 543 -18.34 42.59 -34.31
N ALA A 544 -19.31 41.79 -33.83
CA ALA A 544 -19.68 40.56 -34.53
C ALA A 544 -20.13 40.80 -35.98
N GLN A 545 -20.73 41.96 -36.24
CA GLN A 545 -21.13 42.38 -37.59
C GLN A 545 -19.94 42.74 -38.47
N SER A 546 -18.91 43.43 -37.95
CA SER A 546 -17.71 43.74 -38.74
C SER A 546 -16.92 42.49 -39.10
N LEU A 547 -16.87 41.50 -38.19
CA LEU A 547 -16.20 40.23 -38.42
C LEU A 547 -17.06 39.21 -39.20
N ARG A 548 -18.34 39.51 -39.45
CA ARG A 548 -19.32 38.62 -40.09
C ARG A 548 -19.47 37.24 -39.44
N ILE A 549 -19.13 37.12 -38.15
CA ILE A 549 -19.17 35.83 -37.41
C ILE A 549 -20.58 35.35 -37.07
N LEU A 550 -21.62 36.15 -37.37
CA LEU A 550 -23.03 35.75 -37.26
C LEU A 550 -23.55 35.06 -38.53
N GLU A 551 -22.84 35.16 -39.65
CA GLU A 551 -23.27 34.61 -40.94
C GLU A 551 -22.86 33.14 -41.06
N PHE A 552 -23.77 32.27 -41.53
CA PHE A 552 -23.43 30.87 -41.81
C PHE A 552 -22.45 30.72 -42.99
N SER A 553 -22.46 31.69 -43.91
CA SER A 553 -21.53 31.79 -45.06
C SER A 553 -20.13 32.30 -44.70
N PHE A 554 -19.85 32.55 -43.42
CA PHE A 554 -18.56 33.03 -42.93
C PHE A 554 -17.37 32.18 -43.41
N SER A 555 -16.26 32.85 -43.72
CA SER A 555 -14.98 32.29 -44.15
C SER A 555 -13.84 33.01 -43.42
N ASP A 556 -12.90 32.26 -42.86
CA ASP A 556 -11.77 32.79 -42.10
C ASP A 556 -10.51 33.04 -42.95
N PHE A 557 -10.51 32.68 -44.24
CA PHE A 557 -9.33 32.80 -45.11
C PHE A 557 -8.76 34.22 -45.21
N ASP A 558 -9.60 35.23 -45.07
CA ASP A 558 -9.21 36.64 -45.13
C ASP A 558 -8.81 37.19 -43.75
N LEU A 559 -9.03 36.43 -42.68
CA LEU A 559 -8.69 36.84 -41.31
C LEU A 559 -7.27 36.43 -40.95
N SER A 560 -6.57 37.36 -40.30
CA SER A 560 -5.30 37.08 -39.64
C SER A 560 -5.49 36.19 -38.41
N GLU A 561 -4.40 35.57 -38.00
CA GLU A 561 -4.35 34.76 -36.79
C GLU A 561 -4.72 35.54 -35.51
N ALA A 562 -4.48 36.85 -35.46
CA ALA A 562 -4.89 37.71 -34.35
C ALA A 562 -6.39 37.97 -34.38
N GLU A 563 -6.96 38.26 -35.55
CA GLU A 563 -8.40 38.49 -35.71
C GLU A 563 -9.23 37.26 -35.33
N THR A 564 -8.74 36.03 -35.59
CA THR A 564 -9.43 34.81 -35.14
C THR A 564 -9.52 34.72 -33.60
N THR A 565 -8.47 35.12 -32.88
CA THR A 565 -8.48 35.15 -31.40
C THR A 565 -9.39 36.27 -30.86
N GLN A 566 -9.40 37.44 -31.50
CA GLN A 566 -10.31 38.53 -31.15
C GLN A 566 -11.78 38.18 -31.43
N ALA A 567 -12.05 37.49 -32.54
CA ALA A 567 -13.36 36.97 -32.88
C ALA A 567 -13.83 35.95 -31.82
N THR A 568 -12.93 35.10 -31.35
CA THR A 568 -13.24 34.14 -30.26
C THR A 568 -13.62 34.87 -28.97
N ILE A 569 -12.86 35.91 -28.56
CA ILE A 569 -13.22 36.76 -27.41
C ILE A 569 -14.61 37.38 -27.63
N ARG A 570 -14.87 37.92 -28.83
CA ARG A 570 -16.16 38.51 -29.20
C ARG A 570 -17.31 37.50 -29.06
N MET A 571 -17.12 36.23 -29.44
CA MET A 571 -18.16 35.20 -29.27
C MET A 571 -18.53 35.00 -27.79
N PHE A 572 -17.54 34.92 -26.89
CA PHE A 572 -17.78 34.78 -25.44
C PHE A 572 -18.47 36.01 -24.84
N VAL A 573 -18.07 37.22 -25.29
CA VAL A 573 -18.67 38.49 -24.85
C VAL A 573 -20.13 38.59 -25.30
N ASP A 574 -20.42 38.33 -26.58
CA ASP A 574 -21.76 38.47 -27.14
C ASP A 574 -22.73 37.39 -26.64
N LEU A 575 -22.23 36.20 -26.28
CA LEU A 575 -23.00 35.18 -25.55
C LEU A 575 -23.17 35.50 -24.05
N LYS A 576 -22.59 36.59 -23.56
CA LYS A 576 -22.60 37.04 -22.15
C LYS A 576 -21.92 36.08 -21.17
N LEU A 577 -21.09 35.16 -21.66
CA LEU A 577 -20.41 34.16 -20.81
C LEU A 577 -19.42 34.81 -19.85
N VAL A 578 -18.70 35.84 -20.31
CA VAL A 578 -17.74 36.59 -19.48
C VAL A 578 -18.44 37.23 -18.27
N GLN A 579 -19.62 37.83 -18.49
CA GLN A 579 -20.39 38.50 -17.45
C GLN A 579 -21.08 37.48 -16.54
N ASN A 580 -21.75 36.48 -17.11
CA ASN A 580 -22.58 35.53 -16.34
C ASN A 580 -21.73 34.66 -15.41
N PHE A 581 -20.52 34.28 -15.85
CA PHE A 581 -19.59 33.47 -15.07
C PHE A 581 -18.45 34.27 -14.43
N GLN A 582 -18.47 35.60 -14.46
CA GLN A 582 -17.45 36.46 -13.85
C GLN A 582 -16.01 36.08 -14.28
N MET A 583 -15.82 35.78 -15.56
CA MET A 583 -14.53 35.33 -16.07
C MET A 583 -13.53 36.48 -16.08
N LYS A 584 -12.34 36.24 -15.53
CA LYS A 584 -11.24 37.19 -15.63
C LYS A 584 -10.81 37.35 -17.08
N TYR A 585 -10.83 38.58 -17.59
CA TYR A 585 -10.54 38.86 -18.98
C TYR A 585 -9.12 38.43 -19.41
N LYS A 586 -8.12 38.66 -18.54
CA LYS A 586 -6.74 38.16 -18.71
C LYS A 586 -6.71 36.64 -18.86
N SER A 587 -7.44 35.92 -18.01
CA SER A 587 -7.50 34.46 -18.04
C SER A 587 -8.15 33.92 -19.31
N LEU A 588 -9.20 34.59 -19.81
CA LEU A 588 -9.81 34.25 -21.09
C LEU A 588 -8.83 34.43 -22.26
N CYS A 589 -8.09 35.55 -22.30
CA CYS A 589 -7.08 35.80 -23.33
C CYS A 589 -5.97 34.75 -23.30
N GLN A 590 -5.44 34.45 -22.11
CA GLN A 590 -4.41 33.43 -21.94
C GLN A 590 -4.90 32.04 -22.34
N TRP A 591 -6.13 31.68 -21.95
CA TRP A 591 -6.74 30.41 -22.31
C TRP A 591 -6.92 30.26 -23.82
N ILE A 592 -7.48 31.26 -24.51
CA ILE A 592 -7.65 31.24 -25.99
C ILE A 592 -6.30 31.07 -26.70
N LEU A 593 -5.28 31.83 -26.27
CA LEU A 593 -3.94 31.72 -26.85
C LEU A 593 -3.30 30.36 -26.57
N SER A 594 -3.51 29.81 -25.38
CA SER A 594 -2.99 28.49 -25.00
C SER A 594 -3.67 27.39 -25.81
N VAL A 595 -5.00 27.43 -25.96
CA VAL A 595 -5.75 26.52 -26.85
C VAL A 595 -5.20 26.60 -28.28
N LYS A 596 -5.08 27.81 -28.84
CA LYS A 596 -4.52 28.02 -30.18
C LYS A 596 -3.10 27.46 -30.32
N LYS A 597 -2.23 27.69 -29.33
CA LYS A 597 -0.83 27.23 -29.34
C LYS A 597 -0.71 25.70 -29.38
N ASN A 598 -1.67 24.99 -28.76
CA ASN A 598 -1.69 23.53 -28.71
C ASN A 598 -2.36 22.87 -29.92
N TYR A 599 -2.80 23.65 -30.92
CA TYR A 599 -3.09 23.11 -32.25
C TYR A 599 -1.81 23.02 -33.10
N ARG A 600 -1.63 21.89 -33.77
CA ARG A 600 -0.43 21.61 -34.56
C ARG A 600 -0.47 22.33 -35.91
N LYS A 601 0.53 23.18 -36.16
CA LYS A 601 0.63 23.97 -37.42
C LYS A 601 0.97 23.12 -38.65
N ASN A 602 1.56 21.95 -38.46
CA ASN A 602 1.94 21.04 -39.54
C ASN A 602 0.79 20.13 -40.00
N VAL A 603 -0.39 20.22 -39.40
CA VAL A 603 -1.58 19.45 -39.79
C VAL A 603 -2.42 20.28 -40.76
N ALA A 604 -2.71 19.72 -41.92
CA ALA A 604 -3.30 20.46 -43.04
C ALA A 604 -4.73 20.96 -42.75
N TYR A 605 -5.59 20.13 -42.15
CA TYR A 605 -6.98 20.47 -41.87
C TYR A 605 -7.28 20.63 -40.38
N HIS A 606 -7.02 19.61 -39.55
CA HIS A 606 -7.33 19.62 -38.11
C HIS A 606 -6.35 20.50 -37.31
N ASN A 607 -6.41 21.80 -37.54
CA ASN A 607 -5.62 22.85 -36.90
C ASN A 607 -6.51 23.93 -36.29
N TRP A 608 -5.92 25.00 -35.73
CA TRP A 608 -6.65 26.09 -35.07
C TRP A 608 -7.77 26.69 -35.93
N ARG A 609 -7.61 26.78 -37.26
CA ARG A 609 -8.63 27.36 -38.15
C ARG A 609 -9.89 26.50 -38.20
N HIS A 610 -9.74 25.17 -38.20
CA HIS A 610 -10.87 24.24 -38.12
C HIS A 610 -11.63 24.44 -36.80
N ALA A 611 -10.92 24.37 -35.67
CA ALA A 611 -11.54 24.57 -34.34
C ALA A 611 -12.24 25.93 -34.20
N PHE A 612 -11.62 27.01 -34.71
CA PHE A 612 -12.24 28.34 -34.74
C PHE A 612 -13.51 28.37 -35.59
N ASN A 613 -13.51 27.77 -36.79
CA ASN A 613 -14.71 27.71 -37.65
C ASN A 613 -15.82 26.85 -37.02
N THR A 614 -15.47 25.74 -36.37
CA THR A 614 -16.40 24.90 -35.61
C THR A 614 -17.07 25.69 -34.49
N SER A 615 -16.28 26.47 -33.73
CA SER A 615 -16.81 27.36 -32.69
C SER A 615 -17.64 28.52 -33.25
N GLN A 616 -17.22 29.09 -34.39
CA GLN A 616 -17.99 30.12 -35.10
C GLN A 616 -19.35 29.59 -35.57
N CYS A 617 -19.40 28.36 -36.09
CA CYS A 617 -20.65 27.73 -36.49
C CYS A 617 -21.57 27.54 -35.28
N MET A 618 -21.04 27.05 -34.15
CA MET A 618 -21.81 26.94 -32.91
C MET A 618 -22.36 28.29 -32.46
N PHE A 619 -21.53 29.33 -32.46
CA PHE A 619 -21.95 30.69 -32.13
C PHE A 619 -23.06 31.20 -33.08
N ALA A 620 -22.95 30.96 -34.38
CA ALA A 620 -23.96 31.34 -35.37
C ALA A 620 -25.27 30.54 -35.19
N ILE A 621 -25.21 29.25 -34.86
CA ILE A 621 -26.39 28.43 -34.54
C ILE A 621 -27.10 28.97 -33.29
N LEU A 622 -26.35 29.31 -32.24
CA LEU A 622 -26.91 29.86 -31.01
C LEU A 622 -27.56 31.23 -31.24
N LYS A 623 -26.87 32.14 -31.95
CA LYS A 623 -27.33 33.51 -32.20
C LYS A 623 -28.31 33.61 -33.37
N SER A 624 -27.82 33.39 -34.58
CA SER A 624 -28.59 33.54 -35.82
C SER A 624 -29.62 32.41 -35.98
N GLY A 625 -29.27 31.19 -35.57
CA GLY A 625 -30.18 30.03 -35.52
C GLY A 625 -31.16 30.04 -34.34
N ARG A 626 -31.07 31.05 -33.45
CA ARG A 626 -31.95 31.29 -32.30
C ARG A 626 -32.07 30.15 -31.28
N LEU A 627 -31.13 29.21 -31.27
CA LEU A 627 -31.12 28.11 -30.29
C LEU A 627 -30.59 28.51 -28.91
N GLN A 628 -30.01 29.71 -28.75
CA GLN A 628 -29.55 30.20 -27.45
C GLN A 628 -30.66 30.17 -26.38
N ASN A 629 -31.89 30.50 -26.74
CA ASN A 629 -33.00 30.60 -25.77
C ASN A 629 -33.47 29.24 -25.22
N ASN A 630 -33.06 28.15 -25.87
CA ASN A 630 -33.47 26.79 -25.50
C ASN A 630 -32.43 26.05 -24.66
N LEU A 631 -31.23 26.62 -24.50
CA LEU A 631 -30.11 26.03 -23.76
C LEU A 631 -29.77 26.89 -22.55
N ASN A 632 -29.25 26.25 -21.51
CA ASN A 632 -28.82 26.96 -20.30
C ASN A 632 -27.43 27.55 -20.52
N ASP A 633 -27.09 28.64 -19.82
CA ASP A 633 -25.80 29.31 -19.97
C ASP A 633 -24.60 28.39 -19.71
N MET A 634 -24.72 27.43 -18.79
CA MET A 634 -23.67 26.42 -18.54
C MET A 634 -23.47 25.46 -19.71
N GLU A 635 -24.55 25.10 -20.41
CA GLU A 635 -24.44 24.27 -21.60
C GLU A 635 -23.81 25.05 -22.75
N ILE A 636 -24.23 26.30 -22.94
CA ILE A 636 -23.64 27.18 -23.95
C ILE A 636 -22.14 27.35 -23.68
N LEU A 637 -21.75 27.58 -22.41
CA LEU A 637 -20.36 27.63 -22.01
C LEU A 637 -19.61 26.34 -22.37
N ALA A 638 -20.16 25.18 -21.98
CA ALA A 638 -19.55 23.89 -22.27
C ALA A 638 -19.40 23.63 -23.78
N MET A 639 -20.41 23.96 -24.59
CA MET A 639 -20.37 23.80 -26.05
C MET A 639 -19.35 24.73 -26.71
N MET A 640 -19.23 25.98 -26.26
CA MET A 640 -18.23 26.92 -26.78
C MET A 640 -16.80 26.48 -26.43
N ILE A 641 -16.58 25.96 -25.22
CA ILE A 641 -15.29 25.39 -24.83
C ILE A 641 -14.99 24.12 -25.63
N ALA A 642 -15.93 23.19 -25.70
CA ALA A 642 -15.75 21.92 -26.42
C ALA A 642 -15.44 22.15 -27.91
N THR A 643 -16.16 23.05 -28.59
CA THR A 643 -15.92 23.34 -30.01
C THR A 643 -14.51 23.88 -30.28
N LEU A 644 -13.95 24.69 -29.38
CA LEU A 644 -12.57 25.19 -29.49
C LEU A 644 -11.51 24.14 -29.14
N CYS A 645 -11.87 23.13 -28.33
CA CYS A 645 -10.93 22.17 -27.78
C CYS A 645 -11.01 20.76 -28.38
N HIS A 646 -12.01 20.47 -29.22
CA HIS A 646 -12.33 19.11 -29.64
C HIS A 646 -11.22 18.39 -30.42
N ASP A 647 -10.30 19.11 -31.05
CA ASP A 647 -9.19 18.57 -31.86
C ASP A 647 -7.81 19.00 -31.33
N LEU A 648 -7.70 19.36 -30.04
CA LEU A 648 -6.44 19.77 -29.43
C LEU A 648 -5.35 18.71 -29.58
N ASP A 649 -4.15 19.08 -30.01
CA ASP A 649 -3.06 18.14 -30.29
C ASP A 649 -3.38 17.07 -31.37
N HIS A 650 -4.34 17.31 -32.26
CA HIS A 650 -4.61 16.40 -33.38
C HIS A 650 -3.36 16.19 -34.24
N ARG A 651 -3.06 14.94 -34.62
CA ARG A 651 -1.79 14.51 -35.23
C ARG A 651 -1.83 14.28 -36.73
N GLY A 652 -2.97 14.57 -37.35
CA GLY A 652 -3.22 14.33 -38.77
C GLY A 652 -3.41 12.85 -39.11
N VAL A 653 -3.81 12.05 -38.13
CA VAL A 653 -4.07 10.61 -38.30
C VAL A 653 -5.32 10.22 -37.52
N ASN A 654 -6.09 9.27 -38.04
CA ASN A 654 -7.33 8.81 -37.41
C ASN A 654 -7.12 7.73 -36.33
N ASN A 655 -8.20 7.44 -35.59
CA ASN A 655 -8.23 6.40 -34.55
C ASN A 655 -7.84 5.00 -35.06
N SER A 656 -8.10 4.67 -36.33
CA SER A 656 -7.72 3.36 -36.91
C SER A 656 -6.21 3.23 -37.08
N PHE A 657 -5.53 4.31 -37.51
CA PHE A 657 -4.08 4.33 -37.65
C PHE A 657 -3.40 4.11 -36.30
N ILE A 658 -3.83 4.87 -35.27
CA ILE A 658 -3.26 4.81 -33.91
C ILE A 658 -3.38 3.42 -33.29
N LYS A 659 -4.50 2.72 -33.53
CA LYS A 659 -4.68 1.33 -33.08
C LYS A 659 -3.76 0.34 -33.81
N ARG A 660 -3.40 0.61 -35.06
CA ARG A 660 -2.56 -0.26 -35.88
C ARG A 660 -1.06 -0.03 -35.69
N SER A 661 -0.67 1.17 -35.26
CA SER A 661 0.73 1.55 -35.04
C SER A 661 1.24 1.27 -33.62
N ASP A 662 0.46 0.56 -32.78
CA ASP A 662 0.78 0.29 -31.36
C ASP A 662 1.18 1.54 -30.57
N HIS A 663 0.60 2.70 -30.93
CA HIS A 663 0.92 3.96 -30.30
C HIS A 663 0.48 3.95 -28.81
N PRO A 664 1.23 4.55 -27.87
CA PRO A 664 0.91 4.52 -26.43
C PRO A 664 -0.51 5.00 -26.08
N LEU A 665 -1.08 5.92 -26.86
CA LEU A 665 -2.47 6.37 -26.70
C LEU A 665 -3.49 5.24 -26.86
N ALA A 666 -3.23 4.24 -27.71
CA ALA A 666 -4.10 3.08 -27.86
C ALA A 666 -4.07 2.12 -26.66
N GLN A 667 -2.99 2.15 -25.87
CA GLN A 667 -2.92 1.41 -24.61
C GLN A 667 -3.64 2.15 -23.48
N LEU A 668 -3.64 3.49 -23.54
CA LEU A 668 -4.28 4.33 -22.53
C LEU A 668 -5.80 4.37 -22.68
N TYR A 669 -6.32 4.39 -23.91
CA TYR A 669 -7.76 4.46 -24.19
C TYR A 669 -8.20 3.33 -25.13
N CYS A 670 -9.40 2.79 -24.91
CA CYS A 670 -9.91 1.64 -25.68
C CYS A 670 -10.82 2.02 -26.87
N HIS A 671 -11.60 3.09 -26.72
CA HIS A 671 -12.50 3.66 -27.74
C HIS A 671 -12.31 5.17 -27.80
N SER A 672 -12.68 5.78 -28.94
CA SER A 672 -12.58 7.25 -29.17
C SER A 672 -11.26 7.83 -28.65
N ILE A 673 -10.15 7.20 -29.07
CA ILE A 673 -8.82 7.35 -28.47
C ILE A 673 -8.35 8.80 -28.55
N MET A 674 -8.48 9.40 -29.73
CA MET A 674 -8.10 10.79 -29.96
C MET A 674 -9.03 11.74 -29.23
N GLU A 675 -10.33 11.48 -29.21
CA GLU A 675 -11.30 12.35 -28.55
C GLU A 675 -11.10 12.40 -27.02
N HIS A 676 -10.74 11.27 -26.40
CA HIS A 676 -10.30 11.26 -25.00
C HIS A 676 -9.01 12.07 -24.79
N HIS A 677 -8.03 11.92 -25.68
CA HIS A 677 -6.79 12.70 -25.62
C HIS A 677 -7.06 14.21 -25.78
N HIS A 678 -7.96 14.62 -26.68
CA HIS A 678 -8.38 16.00 -26.87
C HIS A 678 -9.02 16.59 -25.61
N PHE A 679 -9.86 15.81 -24.92
CA PHE A 679 -10.43 16.19 -23.63
C PHE A 679 -9.38 16.34 -22.54
N ASP A 680 -8.42 15.41 -22.43
CA ASP A 680 -7.34 15.52 -21.44
C ASP A 680 -6.44 16.74 -21.70
N GLN A 681 -6.16 17.06 -22.97
CA GLN A 681 -5.48 18.31 -23.33
C GLN A 681 -6.30 19.55 -22.93
N CYS A 682 -7.61 19.53 -23.16
CA CYS A 682 -8.52 20.60 -22.73
C CYS A 682 -8.45 20.79 -21.21
N LEU A 683 -8.52 19.71 -20.45
CA LEU A 683 -8.47 19.72 -18.99
C LEU A 683 -7.11 20.21 -18.46
N MET A 684 -6.01 19.79 -19.08
CA MET A 684 -4.68 20.30 -18.77
C MET A 684 -4.63 21.82 -18.90
N ILE A 685 -5.09 22.39 -20.02
CA ILE A 685 -5.08 23.84 -20.27
C ILE A 685 -6.01 24.58 -19.30
N LEU A 686 -7.18 24.02 -18.98
CA LEU A 686 -8.12 24.60 -18.01
C LEU A 686 -7.55 24.64 -16.59
N ASN A 687 -6.65 23.72 -16.24
CA ASN A 687 -5.98 23.67 -14.94
C ASN A 687 -4.67 24.47 -14.90
N SER A 688 -4.07 24.79 -16.06
CA SER A 688 -2.85 25.58 -16.14
C SER A 688 -2.98 26.95 -15.46
N PRO A 689 -1.98 27.39 -14.68
CA PRO A 689 -1.99 28.68 -14.01
C PRO A 689 -2.28 29.84 -14.97
N GLY A 690 -3.28 30.66 -14.63
CA GLY A 690 -3.70 31.81 -15.42
C GLY A 690 -4.75 31.50 -16.50
N SER A 691 -4.86 30.27 -17.00
CA SER A 691 -5.84 29.85 -18.02
C SER A 691 -7.16 29.29 -17.44
N GLN A 692 -7.32 29.37 -16.12
CA GLN A 692 -8.47 28.82 -15.37
C GLN A 692 -9.75 29.68 -15.53
N ILE A 693 -10.34 29.67 -16.73
CA ILE A 693 -11.57 30.45 -17.03
C ILE A 693 -12.81 29.99 -16.26
N LEU A 694 -12.76 28.80 -15.64
CA LEU A 694 -13.83 28.21 -14.84
C LEU A 694 -13.65 28.41 -13.33
N SER A 695 -12.66 29.21 -12.89
CA SER A 695 -12.29 29.33 -11.46
C SER A 695 -13.37 29.92 -10.54
N SER A 696 -14.37 30.59 -11.11
CA SER A 696 -15.47 31.25 -10.40
C SER A 696 -16.67 30.33 -10.13
N LEU A 697 -16.72 29.16 -10.78
CA LEU A 697 -17.80 28.18 -10.59
C LEU A 697 -17.66 27.47 -9.25
N SER A 698 -18.78 27.05 -8.67
CA SER A 698 -18.75 26.12 -7.54
C SER A 698 -18.22 24.75 -7.98
N LEU A 699 -17.81 23.92 -7.02
CA LEU A 699 -17.27 22.58 -7.30
C LEU A 699 -18.25 21.72 -8.11
N ASP A 700 -19.55 21.80 -7.81
CA ASP A 700 -20.59 21.00 -8.47
C ASP A 700 -20.88 21.51 -9.89
N GLU A 701 -20.92 22.83 -10.09
CA GLU A 701 -21.06 23.42 -11.42
C GLU A 701 -19.83 23.14 -12.30
N TYR A 702 -18.63 23.19 -11.73
CA TYR A 702 -17.38 22.85 -12.41
C TYR A 702 -17.39 21.40 -12.88
N LYS A 703 -17.73 20.45 -12.00
CA LYS A 703 -17.86 19.01 -12.36
C LYS A 703 -18.90 18.79 -13.44
N THR A 704 -20.05 19.45 -13.33
CA THR A 704 -21.15 19.33 -14.31
C THR A 704 -20.73 19.89 -15.67
N THR A 705 -20.06 21.04 -15.68
CA THR A 705 -19.53 21.68 -16.89
C THR A 705 -18.47 20.81 -17.57
N LEU A 706 -17.51 20.27 -16.82
CA LEU A 706 -16.50 19.36 -17.36
C LEU A 706 -17.12 18.10 -17.98
N LYS A 707 -18.13 17.51 -17.32
CA LYS A 707 -18.84 16.34 -17.86
C LYS A 707 -19.57 16.66 -19.18
N MET A 708 -20.09 17.87 -19.32
CA MET A 708 -20.70 18.32 -20.57
C MET A 708 -19.64 18.54 -21.67
N ILE A 709 -18.49 19.13 -21.33
CA ILE A 709 -17.36 19.30 -22.26
C ILE A 709 -16.86 17.94 -22.74
N GLU A 710 -16.62 16.99 -21.82
CA GLU A 710 -16.19 15.63 -22.13
C GLU A 710 -17.16 14.97 -23.13
N LYS A 711 -18.45 14.94 -22.81
CA LYS A 711 -19.46 14.36 -23.68
C LYS A 711 -19.54 15.02 -25.05
N ALA A 712 -19.39 16.35 -25.11
CA ALA A 712 -19.41 17.09 -26.36
C ALA A 712 -18.19 16.75 -27.22
N ILE A 713 -16.98 16.77 -26.64
CA ILE A 713 -15.75 16.38 -27.36
C ILE A 713 -15.85 14.92 -27.84
N LEU A 714 -16.26 13.98 -26.99
CA LEU A 714 -16.43 12.59 -27.42
C LEU A 714 -17.49 12.44 -28.54
N ALA A 715 -18.49 13.31 -28.60
CA ALA A 715 -19.51 13.28 -29.65
C ALA A 715 -19.01 13.69 -31.05
N THR A 716 -17.78 14.20 -31.19
CA THR A 716 -17.18 14.44 -32.52
C THR A 716 -16.74 13.13 -33.19
N ASP A 717 -16.57 12.04 -32.44
CA ASP A 717 -16.35 10.72 -33.03
C ASP A 717 -17.58 10.29 -33.85
N LEU A 718 -17.41 10.23 -35.17
CA LEU A 718 -18.47 9.83 -36.11
C LEU A 718 -19.03 8.44 -35.80
N ALA A 719 -18.27 7.54 -35.17
CA ALA A 719 -18.79 6.24 -34.74
C ALA A 719 -19.83 6.36 -33.63
N LEU A 720 -19.70 7.34 -32.74
CA LEU A 720 -20.70 7.64 -31.70
C LEU A 720 -21.91 8.38 -32.27
N TYR A 721 -21.68 9.30 -33.22
CA TYR A 721 -22.77 9.91 -33.99
C TYR A 721 -23.63 8.85 -34.68
N MET A 722 -23.02 7.87 -35.37
CA MET A 722 -23.73 6.80 -36.05
C MET A 722 -24.64 5.98 -35.13
N LYS A 723 -24.21 5.77 -33.88
CA LYS A 723 -25.00 5.04 -32.87
C LYS A 723 -26.18 5.86 -32.36
N LYS A 724 -26.02 7.17 -32.19
CA LYS A 724 -27.00 8.06 -31.55
C LYS A 724 -27.97 8.74 -32.52
N ARG A 725 -27.61 8.88 -33.80
CA ARG A 725 -28.37 9.69 -34.76
C ARG A 725 -29.79 9.17 -35.01
N THR A 726 -30.00 7.85 -34.97
CA THR A 726 -31.31 7.23 -35.24
C THR A 726 -32.35 7.71 -34.24
N ASP A 727 -32.01 7.65 -32.94
CA ASP A 727 -32.87 8.10 -31.85
C ASP A 727 -33.21 9.59 -32.02
N PHE A 728 -32.24 10.42 -32.39
CA PHE A 728 -32.45 11.85 -32.61
C PHE A 728 -33.40 12.13 -33.77
N PHE A 729 -33.19 11.46 -34.91
CA PHE A 729 -34.02 11.64 -36.09
C PHE A 729 -35.44 11.14 -35.87
N GLU A 730 -35.63 10.06 -35.13
CA GLU A 730 -36.97 9.57 -34.76
C GLU A 730 -37.69 10.55 -33.83
N LEU A 731 -37.01 11.07 -32.81
CA LEU A 731 -37.57 12.08 -31.90
C LEU A 731 -37.99 13.34 -32.64
N ALA A 732 -37.16 13.84 -33.56
CA ALA A 732 -37.46 15.04 -34.33
C ALA A 732 -38.59 14.78 -35.34
N LYS A 733 -38.54 13.67 -36.10
CA LYS A 733 -39.55 13.33 -37.11
C LYS A 733 -40.94 13.13 -36.50
N ASN A 734 -41.01 12.57 -35.30
CA ASN A 734 -42.28 12.32 -34.60
C ASN A 734 -42.75 13.52 -33.76
N ASN A 735 -42.02 14.65 -33.76
CA ASN A 735 -42.27 15.81 -32.89
C ASN A 735 -42.33 15.44 -31.39
N GLN A 736 -41.48 14.51 -30.96
CA GLN A 736 -41.41 14.01 -29.57
C GLN A 736 -40.26 14.61 -28.77
N PHE A 737 -39.47 15.51 -29.38
CA PHE A 737 -38.37 16.18 -28.72
C PHE A 737 -38.89 17.10 -27.59
N ASN A 738 -38.42 16.85 -26.36
CA ASN A 738 -38.76 17.63 -25.17
C ASN A 738 -37.55 18.44 -24.68
N TRP A 739 -37.70 19.77 -24.58
CA TRP A 739 -36.66 20.70 -24.16
C TRP A 739 -36.36 20.67 -22.66
N GLU A 740 -37.27 20.13 -21.84
CA GLU A 740 -37.08 19.96 -20.39
C GLU A 740 -36.40 18.64 -20.03
N ASP A 741 -36.25 17.73 -21.00
CA ASP A 741 -35.61 16.43 -20.79
C ASP A 741 -34.10 16.51 -21.04
N ASP A 742 -33.31 16.27 -19.98
CA ASP A 742 -31.85 16.30 -20.03
C ASP A 742 -31.27 15.28 -21.02
N CYS A 743 -31.89 14.12 -21.24
CA CYS A 743 -31.41 13.13 -22.20
C CYS A 743 -31.60 13.64 -23.64
N HIS A 744 -32.73 14.28 -23.93
CA HIS A 744 -32.99 14.90 -25.24
C HIS A 744 -32.04 16.07 -25.48
N ARG A 745 -31.79 16.92 -24.47
CA ARG A 745 -30.80 18.00 -24.56
C ARG A 745 -29.37 17.47 -24.76
N ASP A 746 -28.99 16.40 -24.07
CA ASP A 746 -27.68 15.75 -24.25
C ASP A 746 -27.49 15.23 -25.67
N LEU A 747 -28.54 14.63 -26.23
CA LEU A 747 -28.57 14.17 -27.60
C LEU A 747 -28.47 15.35 -28.59
N LEU A 748 -29.24 16.41 -28.37
CA LEU A 748 -29.17 17.63 -29.18
C LEU A 748 -27.76 18.24 -29.14
N ARG A 749 -27.14 18.38 -27.97
CA ARG A 749 -25.76 18.89 -27.83
C ARG A 749 -24.77 18.03 -28.62
N SER A 750 -24.91 16.70 -28.53
CA SER A 750 -24.09 15.77 -29.32
C SER A 750 -24.26 16.02 -30.83
N MET A 751 -25.50 16.17 -31.31
CA MET A 751 -25.79 16.42 -32.74
C MET A 751 -25.34 17.81 -33.19
N LEU A 752 -25.49 18.84 -32.35
CA LEU A 752 -25.00 20.18 -32.61
C LEU A 752 -23.48 20.22 -32.72
N MET A 753 -22.78 19.45 -31.88
CA MET A 753 -21.33 19.32 -31.96
C MET A 753 -20.92 18.73 -33.32
N THR A 754 -21.47 17.57 -33.70
CA THR A 754 -21.19 16.96 -35.01
C THR A 754 -21.55 17.90 -36.16
N ALA A 755 -22.68 18.62 -36.08
CA ALA A 755 -23.11 19.55 -37.12
C ALA A 755 -22.17 20.75 -37.30
N CYS A 756 -21.55 21.21 -36.21
CA CYS A 756 -20.56 22.29 -36.25
C CYS A 756 -19.22 21.79 -36.78
N ASP A 757 -18.80 20.60 -36.35
CA ASP A 757 -17.55 19.97 -36.78
C ASP A 757 -17.52 19.75 -38.30
N ILE A 758 -18.62 19.24 -38.88
CA ILE A 758 -18.72 19.04 -40.33
C ILE A 758 -19.24 20.27 -41.10
N SER A 759 -19.35 21.44 -40.46
CA SER A 759 -19.97 22.65 -41.04
C SER A 759 -19.25 23.23 -42.25
N ALA A 760 -18.00 22.84 -42.49
CA ALA A 760 -17.27 23.19 -43.71
C ALA A 760 -18.04 22.84 -45.00
N ILE A 761 -18.84 21.76 -44.97
CA ILE A 761 -19.64 21.31 -46.12
C ILE A 761 -20.80 22.25 -46.48
N THR A 762 -21.18 23.17 -45.58
CA THR A 762 -22.28 24.12 -45.79
C THR A 762 -21.79 25.47 -46.30
N LYS A 763 -20.47 25.69 -46.36
CA LYS A 763 -19.87 26.97 -46.76
C LYS A 763 -20.04 27.23 -48.26
N PRO A 764 -19.92 28.49 -48.73
CA PRO A 764 -19.97 28.80 -50.15
C PRO A 764 -18.96 27.97 -50.97
N TRP A 765 -19.31 27.62 -52.20
CA TRP A 765 -18.54 26.69 -53.03
C TRP A 765 -17.02 26.98 -53.12
N PRO A 766 -16.54 28.22 -53.30
CA PRO A 766 -15.09 28.48 -53.34
C PRO A 766 -14.38 28.14 -52.04
N VAL A 767 -15.07 28.34 -50.91
CA VAL A 767 -14.56 28.04 -49.57
C VAL A 767 -14.57 26.53 -49.36
N GLN A 768 -15.70 25.88 -49.63
CA GLN A 768 -15.82 24.44 -49.47
C GLN A 768 -14.75 23.72 -50.29
N LYS A 769 -14.57 24.06 -51.56
CA LYS A 769 -13.62 23.39 -52.45
C LYS A 769 -12.20 23.42 -51.88
N ARG A 770 -11.78 24.58 -51.35
CA ARG A 770 -10.47 24.74 -50.70
C ARG A 770 -10.35 23.90 -49.44
N ILE A 771 -11.40 23.85 -48.62
CA ILE A 771 -11.41 23.00 -47.42
C ILE A 771 -11.34 21.51 -47.79
N ALA A 772 -12.08 21.06 -48.81
CA ALA A 772 -12.01 19.68 -49.28
C ALA A 772 -10.62 19.29 -49.78
N GLU A 773 -9.89 20.22 -50.40
CA GLU A 773 -8.49 20.02 -50.80
C GLU A 773 -7.56 19.86 -49.58
N LEU A 774 -7.78 20.61 -48.49
CA LEU A 774 -7.01 20.45 -47.24
C LEU A 774 -7.30 19.10 -46.58
N VAL A 775 -8.57 18.71 -46.47
CA VAL A 775 -8.99 17.40 -45.93
C VAL A 775 -8.40 16.25 -46.75
N ALA A 776 -8.47 16.34 -48.08
CA ALA A 776 -7.88 15.34 -48.96
C ALA A 776 -6.36 15.26 -48.80
N THR A 777 -5.69 16.41 -48.67
CA THR A 777 -4.24 16.45 -48.43
C THR A 777 -3.87 15.71 -47.16
N GLU A 778 -4.61 15.93 -46.07
CA GLU A 778 -4.38 15.24 -44.80
C GLU A 778 -4.62 13.73 -44.90
N PHE A 779 -5.71 13.30 -45.55
CA PHE A 779 -5.96 11.87 -45.78
C PHE A 779 -4.88 11.22 -46.64
N PHE A 780 -4.35 11.92 -47.63
CA PHE A 780 -3.26 11.41 -48.46
C PHE A 780 -1.95 11.32 -47.68
N GLU A 781 -1.62 12.30 -46.83
CA GLU A 781 -0.47 12.23 -45.94
C GLU A 781 -0.57 11.05 -44.97
N GLN A 782 -1.77 10.77 -44.44
CA GLN A 782 -1.99 9.55 -43.65
C GLN A 782 -1.82 8.28 -44.50
N GLY A 783 -2.38 8.24 -45.71
CA GLY A 783 -2.25 7.07 -46.59
C GLY A 783 -0.81 6.76 -46.98
N ASP A 784 0.01 7.80 -47.18
CA ASP A 784 1.44 7.68 -47.43
C ASP A 784 2.15 7.08 -46.19
N LYS A 785 1.81 7.53 -44.97
CA LYS A 785 2.30 6.93 -43.71
C LYS A 785 1.88 5.48 -43.54
N GLU A 786 0.63 5.12 -43.85
CA GLU A 786 0.15 3.73 -43.79
C GLU A 786 0.96 2.80 -44.70
N ARG A 787 1.34 3.31 -45.89
CA ARG A 787 2.18 2.57 -46.83
C ARG A 787 3.61 2.43 -46.33
N GLU A 788 4.21 3.51 -45.81
CA GLU A 788 5.62 3.55 -45.38
C GLU A 788 5.87 2.84 -44.05
N GLU A 789 5.03 3.08 -43.05
CA GLU A 789 5.24 2.60 -41.67
C GLU A 789 4.59 1.24 -41.42
N LEU A 790 3.40 1.00 -41.98
CA LEU A 790 2.61 -0.22 -41.73
C LEU A 790 2.66 -1.24 -42.88
N ASN A 791 3.23 -0.88 -44.04
CA ASN A 791 3.23 -1.69 -45.25
C ASN A 791 1.82 -2.15 -45.69
N ILE A 792 0.81 -1.28 -45.52
CA ILE A 792 -0.58 -1.55 -45.91
C ILE A 792 -0.94 -0.68 -47.11
N GLU A 793 -1.75 -1.21 -48.03
CA GLU A 793 -2.34 -0.42 -49.10
C GLU A 793 -3.49 0.44 -48.54
N PRO A 794 -3.41 1.78 -48.61
CA PRO A 794 -4.44 2.66 -48.08
C PRO A 794 -5.73 2.54 -48.89
N ILE A 795 -6.87 2.75 -48.23
CA ILE A 795 -8.17 2.80 -48.90
C ILE A 795 -8.24 3.92 -49.95
N ASP A 796 -9.14 3.81 -50.93
CA ASP A 796 -9.30 4.79 -52.03
C ASP A 796 -9.38 6.25 -51.54
N LEU A 797 -9.99 6.51 -50.36
CA LEU A 797 -10.10 7.86 -49.78
C LEU A 797 -8.73 8.49 -49.46
N MET A 798 -7.78 7.65 -49.03
CA MET A 798 -6.45 8.03 -48.56
C MET A 798 -5.39 7.76 -49.63
N ASN A 799 -5.78 7.24 -50.79
CA ASN A 799 -4.86 6.97 -51.89
C ASN A 799 -4.77 8.18 -52.82
N ARG A 800 -3.61 8.85 -52.81
CA ARG A 800 -3.33 10.02 -53.65
C ARG A 800 -3.48 9.76 -55.15
N GLU A 801 -3.34 8.50 -55.60
CA GLU A 801 -3.51 8.09 -56.99
C GLU A 801 -4.99 8.04 -57.42
N LYS A 802 -5.93 7.97 -56.47
CA LYS A 802 -7.39 7.92 -56.72
C LYS A 802 -8.07 9.28 -56.53
N ARG A 803 -7.33 10.37 -56.74
CA ARG A 803 -7.81 11.75 -56.56
C ARG A 803 -9.04 12.07 -57.42
N ASP A 804 -9.17 11.42 -58.58
CA ASP A 804 -10.31 11.51 -59.50
C ASP A 804 -11.63 11.06 -58.85
N LYS A 805 -11.57 10.18 -57.84
CA LYS A 805 -12.76 9.70 -57.12
C LYS A 805 -13.24 10.62 -56.00
N ILE A 806 -12.48 11.65 -55.59
CA ILE A 806 -12.87 12.56 -54.51
C ILE A 806 -14.30 13.12 -54.70
N PRO A 807 -14.72 13.60 -55.89
CA PRO A 807 -16.06 14.14 -56.06
C PRO A 807 -17.18 13.15 -55.71
N SER A 808 -17.09 11.90 -56.16
CA SER A 808 -18.12 10.88 -55.88
C SER A 808 -18.13 10.47 -54.40
N MET A 809 -16.96 10.43 -53.76
CA MET A 809 -16.83 10.19 -52.33
C MET A 809 -17.43 11.32 -51.49
N GLN A 810 -17.23 12.58 -51.90
CA GLN A 810 -17.85 13.74 -51.26
C GLN A 810 -19.38 13.70 -51.37
N VAL A 811 -19.94 13.36 -52.54
CA VAL A 811 -21.39 13.16 -52.69
C VAL A 811 -21.89 12.09 -51.72
N SER A 812 -21.19 10.96 -51.63
CA SER A 812 -21.55 9.85 -50.74
C SER A 812 -21.50 10.25 -49.27
N PHE A 813 -20.48 11.01 -48.85
CA PHE A 813 -20.36 11.55 -47.50
C PHE A 813 -21.51 12.51 -47.17
N ILE A 814 -21.84 13.43 -48.08
CA ILE A 814 -22.93 14.38 -47.92
C ILE A 814 -24.26 13.65 -47.72
N ASP A 815 -24.54 12.63 -48.55
CA ASP A 815 -25.77 11.86 -48.50
C ASP A 815 -25.88 11.00 -47.23
N ALA A 816 -24.78 10.36 -46.83
CA ALA A 816 -24.78 9.44 -45.71
C ALA A 816 -24.78 10.14 -44.35
N ILE A 817 -24.17 11.32 -44.24
CA ILE A 817 -23.91 12.00 -42.95
C ILE A 817 -24.63 13.35 -42.86
N CYS A 818 -24.39 14.24 -43.83
CA CYS A 818 -24.67 15.66 -43.66
C CYS A 818 -26.14 16.01 -43.86
N VAL A 819 -26.77 15.49 -44.93
CA VAL A 819 -28.11 15.93 -45.36
C VAL A 819 -29.14 15.71 -44.25
N GLN A 820 -29.23 14.49 -43.71
CA GLN A 820 -30.23 14.16 -42.66
C GLN A 820 -30.04 15.01 -41.39
N LEU A 821 -28.78 15.28 -41.03
CA LEU A 821 -28.46 16.10 -39.87
C LEU A 821 -28.93 17.54 -40.05
N TYR A 822 -28.59 18.18 -41.17
CA TYR A 822 -29.01 19.56 -41.43
C TYR A 822 -30.50 19.70 -41.76
N GLU A 823 -31.13 18.68 -42.34
CA GLU A 823 -32.59 18.62 -42.51
C GLU A 823 -33.29 18.63 -41.16
N THR A 824 -32.81 17.80 -40.23
CA THR A 824 -33.36 17.74 -38.89
C THR A 824 -33.15 19.05 -38.14
N LEU A 825 -31.95 19.63 -38.20
CA LEU A 825 -31.67 20.93 -37.56
C LEU A 825 -32.52 22.07 -38.15
N ALA A 826 -32.71 22.11 -39.48
CA ALA A 826 -33.57 23.09 -40.12
C ALA A 826 -35.04 22.89 -39.74
N SER A 827 -35.48 21.65 -39.50
CA SER A 827 -36.84 21.36 -39.02
C SER A 827 -37.07 21.79 -37.56
N MET A 828 -36.02 21.77 -36.73
CA MET A 828 -36.10 22.23 -35.34
C MET A 828 -36.04 23.76 -35.22
N SER A 829 -35.26 24.41 -36.10
CA SER A 829 -35.21 25.87 -36.20
C SER A 829 -35.08 26.28 -37.67
N ASP A 830 -36.13 26.92 -38.21
CA ASP A 830 -36.16 27.43 -39.59
C ASP A 830 -34.99 28.37 -39.89
N PHE A 831 -34.45 29.04 -38.86
CA PHE A 831 -33.29 29.93 -38.98
C PHE A 831 -31.98 29.21 -39.30
N CYS A 832 -31.92 27.88 -39.10
CA CYS A 832 -30.79 27.04 -39.48
C CYS A 832 -30.87 26.53 -40.93
N SER A 833 -31.95 26.82 -41.68
CA SER A 833 -32.11 26.45 -43.09
C SER A 833 -30.93 26.82 -44.01
N PRO A 834 -30.19 27.94 -43.80
CA PRO A 834 -29.02 28.25 -44.62
C PRO A 834 -27.93 27.16 -44.61
N LEU A 835 -27.79 26.41 -43.51
CA LEU A 835 -26.84 25.28 -43.42
C LEU A 835 -27.25 24.16 -44.39
N LEU A 836 -28.53 23.78 -44.37
CA LEU A 836 -29.09 22.78 -45.26
C LEU A 836 -29.01 23.19 -46.73
N GLU A 837 -29.35 24.44 -47.04
CA GLU A 837 -29.26 24.97 -48.40
C GLU A 837 -27.82 24.97 -48.92
N GLY A 838 -26.86 25.37 -48.09
CA GLY A 838 -25.43 25.33 -48.42
C GLY A 838 -24.97 23.90 -48.71
N CYS A 839 -25.35 22.95 -47.84
CA CYS A 839 -25.06 21.53 -48.01
C CYS A 839 -25.63 20.98 -49.33
N ARG A 840 -26.90 21.24 -49.64
CA ARG A 840 -27.56 20.79 -50.88
C ARG A 840 -26.94 21.42 -52.14
N LYS A 841 -26.57 22.71 -52.09
CA LYS A 841 -25.87 23.38 -53.20
C LYS A 841 -24.51 22.75 -53.46
N ASN A 842 -23.73 22.49 -52.41
CA ASN A 842 -22.42 21.84 -52.56
C ASN A 842 -22.54 20.39 -53.03
N ARG A 843 -23.55 19.66 -52.58
CA ARG A 843 -23.86 18.32 -53.12
C ARG A 843 -24.04 18.35 -54.63
N GLN A 844 -24.80 19.32 -55.14
CA GLN A 844 -25.03 19.47 -56.58
C GLN A 844 -23.73 19.81 -57.34
N ASN A 845 -22.90 20.71 -56.79
CA ASN A 845 -21.61 21.05 -57.39
C ASN A 845 -20.66 19.84 -57.43
N TRP A 846 -20.59 19.07 -56.35
CA TRP A 846 -19.80 17.83 -56.31
C TRP A 846 -20.31 16.77 -57.27
N LYS A 847 -21.63 16.63 -57.40
CA LYS A 847 -22.26 15.72 -58.36
C LYS A 847 -21.88 16.07 -59.81
N LEU A 848 -21.94 17.35 -60.17
CA LEU A 848 -21.52 17.83 -61.49
C LEU A 848 -20.04 17.53 -61.76
N LEU A 849 -19.16 17.68 -60.77
CA LEU A 849 -17.75 17.31 -60.91
C LEU A 849 -17.54 15.80 -61.03
N ALA A 850 -18.34 14.98 -60.34
CA ALA A 850 -18.29 13.53 -60.46
C ALA A 850 -18.71 13.06 -61.86
N GLU A 851 -19.82 13.59 -62.38
CA GLU A 851 -20.32 13.29 -63.73
C GLU A 851 -19.28 13.71 -64.80
N GLN A 852 -18.65 14.88 -64.65
CA GLN A 852 -17.58 15.33 -65.55
C GLN A 852 -16.33 14.44 -65.51
N ALA A 853 -15.96 13.95 -64.33
CA ALA A 853 -14.82 13.04 -64.18
C ALA A 853 -15.09 11.67 -64.82
N GLU A 854 -16.33 11.16 -64.72
CA GLU A 854 -16.76 9.92 -65.37
C GLU A 854 -16.78 10.05 -66.90
N GLU A 855 -17.30 11.16 -67.44
CA GLU A 855 -17.29 11.44 -68.88
C GLU A 855 -15.85 11.56 -69.43
N ALA A 856 -14.95 12.24 -68.72
CA ALA A 856 -13.54 12.34 -69.09
C ALA A 856 -12.80 11.00 -69.01
N GLY A 857 -13.14 10.15 -68.04
CA GLY A 857 -12.62 8.78 -67.91
C GLY A 857 -13.06 7.86 -69.05
N LEU A 858 -14.31 7.97 -69.50
CA LEU A 858 -14.85 7.22 -70.64
C LEU A 858 -14.21 7.62 -71.98
N LEU A 859 -13.86 8.90 -72.15
CA LEU A 859 -13.15 9.41 -73.34
C LEU A 859 -11.69 8.95 -73.41
N ASN A 860 -11.01 8.78 -72.28
CA ASN A 860 -9.62 8.30 -72.22
C ASN A 860 -9.48 6.77 -72.23
N GLY A 861 -10.54 6.02 -71.93
CA GLY A 861 -10.56 4.54 -71.96
C GLY A 861 -10.93 3.92 -73.31
N GLY A 862 -11.17 4.75 -74.34
CA GLY A 862 -11.59 4.34 -75.69
C GLY A 862 -10.49 4.41 -76.77
N LEU A 863 -9.22 4.43 -76.40
CA LEU A 863 -8.06 4.43 -77.32
C LEU A 863 -7.14 3.24 -77.08
#